data_AF-A0A8J7XML3-F1
#
_entry.id   AF-A0A8J7XML3-F1
#
_cell.length_a   1.000
_cell.length_b   1.000
_cell.length_c   1.000
_cell.angle_alpha   90.00
_cell.angle_beta   90.00
_cell.angle_gamma   90.00
#
_symmetry.space_group_name_H-M   'P 1'
#
loop_
_entity.id
_entity.type
_entity.pdbx_description
1 polymer ?
#
loop_
_entity_poly.entity_id
_entity_poly.type
_entity_poly.pdbx_seq_one_letter_code
_entity_poly.pdbx_strand_id
1 'polypeptide(L)'
;MAEILIVEDERIVAEDIKQRLKNLGYSSSVASSGEGAIQKAEKDTLDLVLMDIVLGGKIDGIETAQTLHSQFDIPVIFLTAHADERTLEHAKLTEPYGYILKPFEDRELHASIKMALYKHEMEKKMKKSHQQLITTLKSMGDAVIATDKEGVITFMNPVAEALTGWVHEEAQEKSLEQVFTIMAENGKLDCIPVRAILNEGATQPLARHILLTKDGRRIFIDYGAAPIKDENRIIGIVVAFRDITEHKRTEEALKSAEKKFRELFDSAGDALFIHDMEGHFLETNKTACERLGYKREELLQLTSMNIDAPEYAAAVSDRIKKIKTEGHAFLETAHITRDGRRIPIEMSSRIIEFEGKSAVLNIARDITDRKRAEEALQSEKDKLQALLDGLARVEMGITIIGKGFTIQFQNQTLEERFGDVTGRLCYESYLGTKEACPFCPISRTLVTNNVESAGITGPGGTYYQIISAPFPNPDGSVDRALEVVIDVTEHKRAEIQLRKLFETSKLINSTMDMDKIFEFISDSYRELVGFDNFIVFLVSEEKNTLYVAYASEGIRDKVKDIVTVYGEGLIGHAVRHKETLLLGNAHEDSRSKGIPGVTDSFTSLIVFPLTIEEECVGAIHISKIEENAYDEDDVEAIKLLSEIISSAVRNSRLYHEIKEFGGKLEMRIAERSRRIEILLKTRLSLQKEGGWEKGLATIIESMLELGFERVGIFLVDPMRKALDFHTGRGIELPESLSVSLKDTDFFGVKCVREKRTIHVREYNPKEGRQVVSNSKSFVWVPIMVQNEAFAALAADNVKSGKMISEEDVKDLEILAGMCAVFIDRTRLLVEPVAEKRLETAFKYWLNTCEGYLVLEKRPEKSLEIFLDLVTHGIPGFVVSRVYPERLKRKYTLARTPVLWFSRSAKEDTIGPDDLPKLIYVISDFTKKSEESVILLEGLEYLVTQVGFETVLKAVQELRDIVVMNNSRLIVPFRKDTLSEREYSILEREFTVL
;
A
#
# COMPACT_ATOMS: atom_id res chain seq x y z
N MET A 1 -14.90 9.49 -10.01
CA MET A 1 -15.46 8.13 -9.85
C MET A 1 -14.62 7.23 -10.72
N ALA A 2 -14.21 6.06 -10.20
CA ALA A 2 -13.38 5.14 -10.96
C ALA A 2 -14.22 4.46 -12.06
N GLU A 3 -13.70 4.43 -13.29
CA GLU A 3 -14.32 3.80 -14.46
C GLU A 3 -13.87 2.34 -14.59
N ILE A 4 -14.82 1.41 -14.47
CA ILE A 4 -14.56 -0.03 -14.44
C ILE A 4 -15.06 -0.69 -15.72
N LEU A 5 -14.17 -1.34 -16.46
CA LEU A 5 -14.56 -2.16 -17.62
C LEU A 5 -14.92 -3.58 -17.16
N ILE A 6 -16.11 -4.04 -17.52
CA ILE A 6 -16.56 -5.42 -17.34
C ILE A 6 -16.34 -6.16 -18.67
N VAL A 7 -15.59 -7.24 -18.65
CA VAL A 7 -15.33 -8.10 -19.81
C VAL A 7 -15.91 -9.48 -19.54
N GLU A 8 -17.05 -9.76 -20.17
CA GLU A 8 -17.89 -10.93 -19.89
C GLU A 8 -18.66 -11.29 -21.16
N ASP A 9 -18.59 -12.55 -21.60
CA ASP A 9 -19.22 -13.00 -22.85
C ASP A 9 -20.72 -13.28 -22.67
N GLU A 10 -21.15 -13.60 -21.44
CA GLU A 10 -22.54 -13.72 -21.06
C GLU A 10 -23.19 -12.35 -20.74
N ARG A 11 -23.98 -11.82 -21.68
CA ARG A 11 -24.68 -10.52 -21.54
C ARG A 11 -25.49 -10.35 -20.25
N ILE A 12 -26.11 -11.43 -19.76
CA ILE A 12 -26.95 -11.38 -18.55
C ILE A 12 -26.07 -11.14 -17.31
N VAL A 13 -24.94 -11.85 -17.23
CA VAL A 13 -23.96 -11.71 -16.15
C VAL A 13 -23.31 -10.33 -16.20
N ALA A 14 -22.94 -9.87 -17.39
CA ALA A 14 -22.35 -8.55 -17.57
C ALA A 14 -23.26 -7.41 -17.10
N GLU A 15 -24.57 -7.46 -17.39
CA GLU A 15 -25.52 -6.44 -16.95
C GLU A 15 -25.82 -6.52 -15.44
N ASP A 16 -25.81 -7.72 -14.84
CA ASP A 16 -25.91 -7.88 -13.37
C ASP A 16 -24.73 -7.21 -12.66
N ILE A 17 -23.50 -7.48 -13.10
CA ILE A 17 -22.28 -6.87 -12.54
C ILE A 17 -22.33 -5.35 -12.68
N LYS A 18 -22.71 -4.85 -13.85
CA LYS A 18 -22.85 -3.41 -14.11
C LYS A 18 -23.86 -2.74 -13.19
N GLN A 19 -24.99 -3.39 -12.92
CA GLN A 19 -26.00 -2.86 -12.02
C GLN A 19 -25.48 -2.83 -10.56
N ARG A 20 -24.73 -3.85 -10.14
CA ARG A 20 -24.08 -3.89 -8.82
C ARG A 20 -23.03 -2.80 -8.66
N LEU A 21 -22.16 -2.61 -9.66
CA LEU A 21 -21.16 -1.53 -9.65
C LEU A 21 -21.79 -0.15 -9.56
N LYS A 22 -22.91 0.06 -10.26
CA LYS A 22 -23.68 1.30 -10.19
C LYS A 22 -24.24 1.55 -8.78
N ASN A 23 -24.74 0.51 -8.10
CA ASN A 23 -25.22 0.62 -6.71
C ASN A 23 -24.08 0.91 -5.73
N LEU A 24 -22.86 0.45 -6.03
CA LEU A 24 -21.66 0.70 -5.24
C LEU A 24 -21.01 2.07 -5.52
N GLY A 25 -21.53 2.84 -6.49
CA GLY A 25 -21.06 4.18 -6.82
C GLY A 25 -19.91 4.23 -7.83
N TYR A 26 -19.68 3.16 -8.60
CA TYR A 26 -18.72 3.14 -9.70
C TYR A 26 -19.40 3.39 -11.04
N SER A 27 -18.67 4.00 -11.98
CA SER A 27 -19.05 4.05 -13.38
C SER A 27 -18.48 2.84 -14.09
N SER A 28 -19.22 2.28 -15.05
CA SER A 28 -18.81 1.03 -15.68
C SER A 28 -19.28 0.89 -17.12
N SER A 29 -18.43 0.29 -17.95
CA SER A 29 -18.73 -0.07 -19.33
C SER A 29 -18.52 -1.57 -19.57
N VAL A 30 -19.12 -2.13 -20.62
CA VAL A 30 -19.11 -3.59 -20.88
C VAL A 30 -18.46 -3.94 -22.22
N ALA A 31 -17.62 -4.96 -22.25
CA ALA A 31 -17.10 -5.61 -23.47
C ALA A 31 -17.43 -7.10 -23.45
N SER A 32 -17.76 -7.67 -24.61
CA SER A 32 -18.16 -9.09 -24.75
C SER A 32 -17.05 -9.99 -25.29
N SER A 33 -15.84 -9.46 -25.49
CA SER A 33 -14.66 -10.22 -25.92
C SER A 33 -13.38 -9.49 -25.52
N GLY A 34 -12.26 -10.21 -25.52
CA GLY A 34 -10.94 -9.66 -25.22
C GLY A 34 -10.50 -8.56 -26.19
N GLU A 35 -10.78 -8.72 -27.49
CA GLU A 35 -10.46 -7.71 -28.50
C GLU A 35 -11.30 -6.43 -28.31
N GLY A 36 -12.56 -6.59 -27.91
CA GLY A 36 -13.44 -5.47 -27.56
C GLY A 36 -12.97 -4.73 -26.31
N ALA A 37 -12.34 -5.42 -25.36
CA ALA A 37 -11.76 -4.82 -24.17
C ALA A 37 -10.54 -3.95 -24.51
N ILE A 38 -9.65 -4.45 -25.36
CA ILE A 38 -8.45 -3.71 -25.82
C ILE A 38 -8.86 -2.45 -26.61
N GLN A 39 -9.81 -2.56 -27.55
CA GLN A 39 -10.29 -1.39 -28.31
C GLN A 39 -10.92 -0.31 -27.44
N LYS A 40 -11.49 -0.69 -26.29
CA LYS A 40 -12.02 0.27 -25.32
C LYS A 40 -10.92 0.91 -24.49
N ALA A 41 -9.92 0.14 -24.06
CA ALA A 41 -8.75 0.68 -23.37
C ALA A 41 -7.96 1.68 -24.25
N GLU A 42 -8.00 1.55 -25.58
CA GLU A 42 -7.42 2.53 -26.51
C GLU A 42 -8.18 3.86 -26.59
N LYS A 43 -9.50 3.85 -26.34
CA LYS A 43 -10.39 5.02 -26.55
C LYS A 43 -10.76 5.72 -25.24
N ASP A 44 -10.95 4.96 -24.18
CA ASP A 44 -11.48 5.41 -22.91
C ASP A 44 -10.42 5.26 -21.80
N THR A 45 -10.42 6.18 -20.83
CA THR A 45 -9.58 6.07 -19.63
C THR A 45 -10.24 5.13 -18.63
N LEU A 46 -9.63 3.96 -18.41
CA LEU A 46 -10.14 2.93 -17.51
C LEU A 46 -9.26 2.85 -16.26
N ASP A 47 -9.90 2.74 -15.10
CA ASP A 47 -9.20 2.63 -13.81
C ASP A 47 -9.00 1.17 -13.39
N LEU A 48 -9.89 0.27 -13.80
CA LEU A 48 -9.84 -1.16 -13.47
C LEU A 48 -10.63 -2.01 -14.45
N VAL A 49 -10.23 -3.27 -14.63
CA VAL A 49 -10.95 -4.24 -15.48
C VAL A 49 -11.38 -5.45 -14.64
N LEU A 50 -12.67 -5.78 -14.69
CA LEU A 50 -13.22 -7.05 -14.22
C LEU A 50 -13.31 -7.98 -15.43
N MET A 51 -12.57 -9.08 -15.41
CA MET A 51 -12.35 -9.94 -16.58
C MET A 51 -12.80 -11.37 -16.30
N ASP A 52 -13.72 -11.93 -17.08
CA ASP A 52 -13.90 -13.39 -17.05
C ASP A 52 -12.65 -14.09 -17.57
N ILE A 53 -12.20 -15.12 -16.84
CA ILE A 53 -11.02 -15.91 -17.22
C ILE A 53 -11.28 -16.67 -18.53
N VAL A 54 -12.51 -17.14 -18.75
CA VAL A 54 -12.89 -17.89 -19.96
C VAL A 54 -13.73 -16.98 -20.85
N LEU A 55 -13.20 -16.59 -22.01
CA LEU A 55 -13.90 -15.77 -23.00
C LEU A 55 -14.01 -16.51 -24.34
N GLY A 56 -15.19 -16.47 -24.98
CA GLY A 56 -15.44 -17.07 -26.30
C GLY A 56 -14.81 -16.39 -27.53
N GLY A 57 -13.69 -15.65 -27.38
CA GLY A 57 -13.02 -14.86 -28.44
C GLY A 57 -11.82 -15.54 -29.12
N LYS A 58 -11.06 -14.83 -29.97
CA LYS A 58 -9.79 -15.35 -30.53
C LYS A 58 -8.63 -15.25 -29.53
N ILE A 59 -8.74 -14.31 -28.60
CA ILE A 59 -7.81 -14.07 -27.49
C ILE A 59 -8.56 -14.44 -26.20
N ASP A 60 -7.93 -15.22 -25.32
CA ASP A 60 -8.53 -15.62 -24.05
C ASP A 60 -8.45 -14.49 -23.00
N GLY A 61 -9.12 -14.65 -21.85
CA GLY A 61 -9.13 -13.65 -20.79
C GLY A 61 -7.75 -13.38 -20.18
N ILE A 62 -6.85 -14.37 -20.18
CA ILE A 62 -5.51 -14.28 -19.60
C ILE A 62 -4.58 -13.48 -20.51
N GLU A 63 -4.57 -13.79 -21.81
CA GLU A 63 -3.81 -13.08 -22.85
C GLU A 63 -4.32 -11.63 -23.00
N THR A 64 -5.63 -11.42 -22.86
CA THR A 64 -6.21 -10.07 -22.81
C THR A 64 -5.71 -9.30 -21.59
N ALA A 65 -5.69 -9.91 -20.40
CA ALA A 65 -5.20 -9.27 -19.19
C ALA A 65 -3.70 -8.90 -19.27
N GLN A 66 -2.87 -9.77 -19.85
CA GLN A 66 -1.46 -9.47 -20.11
C GLN A 66 -1.30 -8.24 -21.02
N THR A 67 -2.12 -8.14 -22.06
CA THR A 67 -2.08 -7.01 -23.00
C THR A 67 -2.51 -5.71 -22.30
N LEU A 68 -3.60 -5.74 -21.54
CA LEU A 68 -4.11 -4.59 -20.80
C LEU A 68 -3.11 -4.10 -19.75
N HIS A 69 -2.43 -5.02 -19.04
CA HIS A 69 -1.42 -4.67 -18.06
C HIS A 69 -0.15 -4.10 -18.72
N SER A 70 0.39 -4.78 -19.73
CA SER A 70 1.67 -4.40 -20.34
C SER A 70 1.60 -3.14 -21.21
N GLN A 71 0.51 -2.93 -21.94
CA GLN A 71 0.38 -1.80 -22.87
C GLN A 71 -0.31 -0.58 -22.24
N PHE A 72 -1.26 -0.79 -21.34
CA PHE A 72 -2.11 0.29 -20.82
C PHE A 72 -1.92 0.52 -19.31
N ASP A 73 -1.15 -0.31 -18.60
CA ASP A 73 -0.91 -0.21 -17.15
C ASP A 73 -2.22 -0.23 -16.34
N ILE A 74 -3.21 -1.03 -16.76
CA ILE A 74 -4.53 -1.12 -16.11
C ILE A 74 -4.57 -2.34 -15.18
N PRO A 75 -5.00 -2.21 -13.92
CA PRO A 75 -5.15 -3.35 -13.02
C PRO A 75 -6.35 -4.22 -13.42
N VAL A 76 -6.13 -5.55 -13.44
CA VAL A 76 -7.14 -6.55 -13.79
C VAL A 76 -7.49 -7.42 -12.59
N ILE A 77 -8.78 -7.59 -12.35
CA ILE A 77 -9.35 -8.58 -11.43
C ILE A 77 -10.06 -9.65 -12.24
N PHE A 78 -9.73 -10.91 -11.99
CA PHE A 78 -10.36 -12.02 -12.69
C PHE A 78 -11.65 -12.48 -12.01
N LEU A 79 -12.69 -12.74 -12.80
CA LEU A 79 -13.93 -13.39 -12.42
C LEU A 79 -13.83 -14.86 -12.83
N THR A 80 -14.00 -15.79 -11.89
CA THR A 80 -13.91 -17.23 -12.19
C THR A 80 -15.14 -18.00 -11.74
N ALA A 81 -15.64 -18.90 -12.58
CA ALA A 81 -16.73 -19.81 -12.25
C ALA A 81 -16.27 -21.18 -11.72
N HIS A 82 -14.97 -21.51 -11.79
CA HIS A 82 -14.41 -22.80 -11.34
C HIS A 82 -12.98 -22.66 -10.80
N ALA A 83 -12.67 -23.37 -9.71
CA ALA A 83 -11.33 -23.51 -9.14
C ALA A 83 -10.51 -24.59 -9.88
N ASP A 84 -10.45 -24.54 -11.22
CA ASP A 84 -9.56 -25.45 -11.95
C ASP A 84 -8.10 -25.02 -11.73
N GLU A 85 -7.33 -25.88 -11.09
CA GLU A 85 -5.96 -25.62 -10.60
C GLU A 85 -5.04 -25.19 -11.75
N ARG A 86 -5.24 -25.74 -12.96
CA ARG A 86 -4.47 -25.40 -14.17
C ARG A 86 -4.73 -23.99 -14.69
N THR A 87 -5.97 -23.53 -14.64
CA THR A 87 -6.36 -22.19 -15.11
C THR A 87 -5.90 -21.12 -14.12
N LEU A 88 -5.94 -21.43 -12.82
CA LEU A 88 -5.40 -20.59 -11.75
C LEU A 88 -3.87 -20.49 -11.79
N GLU A 89 -3.14 -21.57 -12.10
CA GLU A 89 -1.68 -21.53 -12.28
C GLU A 89 -1.25 -20.67 -13.49
N HIS A 90 -1.93 -20.79 -14.62
CA HIS A 90 -1.69 -19.92 -15.78
C HIS A 90 -2.03 -18.44 -15.49
N ALA A 91 -3.10 -18.17 -14.74
CA ALA A 91 -3.45 -16.82 -14.34
C ALA A 91 -2.53 -16.23 -13.26
N LYS A 92 -1.76 -17.03 -12.51
CA LYS A 92 -0.75 -16.53 -11.56
C LYS A 92 0.46 -15.92 -12.27
N LEU A 93 0.75 -16.37 -13.50
CA LEU A 93 1.86 -15.85 -14.31
C LEU A 93 1.64 -14.41 -14.77
N THR A 94 0.41 -13.89 -14.66
CA THR A 94 0.07 -12.52 -15.07
C THR A 94 0.00 -11.53 -13.90
N GLU A 95 0.41 -11.94 -12.69
CA GLU A 95 0.39 -11.15 -11.44
C GLU A 95 -0.87 -10.28 -11.26
N PRO A 96 -2.09 -10.86 -11.31
CA PRO A 96 -3.31 -10.06 -11.26
C PRO A 96 -3.50 -9.38 -9.91
N TYR A 97 -4.28 -8.30 -9.94
CA TYR A 97 -4.57 -7.48 -8.76
C TYR A 97 -5.66 -8.08 -7.86
N GLY A 98 -6.35 -9.14 -8.31
CA GLY A 98 -7.29 -9.89 -7.50
C GLY A 98 -8.04 -10.98 -8.28
N TYR A 99 -8.72 -11.86 -7.54
CA TYR A 99 -9.63 -12.88 -8.08
C TYR A 99 -10.97 -12.83 -7.33
N ILE A 100 -12.07 -13.01 -8.06
CA ILE A 100 -13.42 -13.07 -7.51
C ILE A 100 -14.12 -14.32 -8.06
N LEU A 101 -14.70 -15.14 -7.18
CA LEU A 101 -15.43 -16.35 -7.53
C LEU A 101 -16.92 -16.06 -7.79
N LYS A 102 -17.43 -16.44 -8.96
CA LYS A 102 -18.86 -16.38 -9.30
C LYS A 102 -19.61 -17.55 -8.61
N PRO A 103 -20.74 -17.32 -7.91
CA PRO A 103 -21.37 -16.03 -7.60
C PRO A 103 -20.76 -15.33 -6.37
N PHE A 104 -20.71 -13.99 -6.43
CA PHE A 104 -20.11 -13.11 -5.41
C PHE A 104 -21.12 -12.09 -4.86
N GLU A 105 -20.85 -11.56 -3.66
CA GLU A 105 -21.66 -10.52 -3.03
C GLU A 105 -21.13 -9.09 -3.32
N ASP A 106 -21.99 -8.07 -3.23
CA ASP A 106 -21.62 -6.67 -3.47
C ASP A 106 -20.46 -6.20 -2.57
N ARG A 107 -20.40 -6.70 -1.33
CA ARG A 107 -19.32 -6.37 -0.38
C ARG A 107 -17.97 -6.95 -0.81
N GLU A 108 -17.97 -8.17 -1.35
CA GLU A 108 -16.78 -8.86 -1.85
C GLU A 108 -16.26 -8.15 -3.11
N LEU A 109 -17.17 -7.85 -4.04
CA LEU A 109 -16.86 -7.08 -5.25
C LEU A 109 -16.25 -5.71 -4.90
N HIS A 110 -16.84 -4.98 -3.95
CA HIS A 110 -16.37 -3.67 -3.52
C HIS A 110 -14.98 -3.70 -2.86
N ALA A 111 -14.74 -4.70 -1.99
CA ALA A 111 -13.46 -4.84 -1.29
C ALA A 111 -12.33 -5.15 -2.26
N SER A 112 -12.56 -6.09 -3.19
CA SER A 112 -11.58 -6.48 -4.21
C SER A 112 -11.22 -5.32 -5.13
N ILE A 113 -12.22 -4.54 -5.58
CA ILE A 113 -11.99 -3.34 -6.40
C ILE A 113 -11.15 -2.31 -5.66
N LYS A 114 -11.49 -2.00 -4.39
CA LYS A 114 -10.72 -1.04 -3.58
C LYS A 114 -9.28 -1.46 -3.37
N MET A 115 -9.04 -2.74 -3.06
CA MET A 115 -7.70 -3.27 -2.83
C MET A 115 -6.85 -3.22 -4.11
N ALA A 116 -7.44 -3.59 -5.25
CA ALA A 116 -6.76 -3.55 -6.54
C ALA A 116 -6.37 -2.11 -6.95
N LEU A 117 -7.30 -1.15 -6.82
CA LEU A 117 -7.03 0.26 -7.09
C LEU A 117 -5.93 0.82 -6.16
N TYR A 118 -5.99 0.49 -4.86
CA TYR A 118 -4.99 0.93 -3.88
C TYR A 118 -3.60 0.37 -4.18
N LYS A 119 -3.49 -0.94 -4.47
CA LYS A 119 -2.23 -1.60 -4.81
C LYS A 119 -1.61 -0.97 -6.07
N HIS A 120 -2.42 -0.76 -7.11
CA HIS A 120 -1.97 -0.10 -8.34
C HIS A 120 -1.49 1.34 -8.09
N GLU A 121 -2.18 2.11 -7.24
CA GLU A 121 -1.77 3.47 -6.89
C GLU A 121 -0.41 3.50 -6.15
N MET A 122 -0.19 2.56 -5.22
CA MET A 122 1.09 2.46 -4.50
C MET A 122 2.25 2.10 -5.43
N GLU A 123 2.06 1.11 -6.31
CA GLU A 123 3.06 0.74 -7.31
C GLU A 123 3.37 1.91 -8.25
N LYS A 124 2.35 2.65 -8.69
CA LYS A 124 2.51 3.85 -9.53
C LYS A 124 3.26 4.96 -8.80
N LYS A 125 2.98 5.20 -7.51
CA LYS A 125 3.73 6.16 -6.67
C LYS A 125 5.20 5.75 -6.50
N MET A 126 5.45 4.46 -6.26
CA MET A 126 6.81 3.92 -6.13
C MET A 126 7.60 4.10 -7.44
N LYS A 127 6.98 3.74 -8.58
CA LYS A 127 7.57 3.89 -9.92
C LYS A 127 7.82 5.37 -10.26
N LYS A 128 6.89 6.27 -9.92
CA LYS A 128 7.04 7.72 -10.12
C LYS A 128 8.17 8.30 -9.27
N SER A 129 8.26 7.94 -8.00
CA SER A 129 9.36 8.36 -7.11
C SER A 129 10.71 7.88 -7.65
N HIS A 130 10.79 6.60 -8.02
CA HIS A 130 11.99 6.01 -8.61
C HIS A 130 12.41 6.72 -9.92
N GLN A 131 11.45 7.00 -10.81
CA GLN A 131 11.70 7.72 -12.05
C GLN A 131 12.09 9.19 -11.81
N GLN A 132 11.50 9.86 -10.82
CA GLN A 132 11.88 11.22 -10.44
C GLN A 132 13.33 11.28 -9.92
N LEU A 133 13.75 10.31 -9.11
CA LEU A 133 15.13 10.19 -8.64
C LEU A 133 16.10 9.96 -9.82
N ILE A 134 15.78 9.02 -10.73
CA ILE A 134 16.58 8.77 -11.94
C ILE A 134 16.65 10.00 -12.84
N THR A 135 15.52 10.66 -13.12
CA THR A 135 15.49 11.87 -13.96
C THR A 135 16.29 13.00 -13.33
N THR A 136 16.18 13.20 -12.02
CA THR A 136 16.98 14.18 -11.28
C THR A 136 18.47 13.90 -11.49
N LEU A 137 18.92 12.66 -11.23
CA LEU A 137 20.32 12.24 -11.41
C LEU A 137 20.82 12.34 -12.87
N LYS A 138 19.95 12.08 -13.85
CA LYS A 138 20.28 12.23 -15.29
C LYS A 138 20.34 13.68 -15.77
N SER A 139 19.60 14.58 -15.12
CA SER A 139 19.52 16.01 -15.49
C SER A 139 20.53 16.90 -14.77
N MET A 140 21.30 16.34 -13.82
CA MET A 140 22.37 17.07 -13.16
C MET A 140 23.46 17.45 -14.17
N GLY A 141 23.89 18.71 -14.14
CA GLY A 141 25.00 19.21 -14.96
C GLY A 141 26.38 18.68 -14.56
N ASP A 142 26.47 17.99 -13.42
CA ASP A 142 27.68 17.36 -12.91
C ASP A 142 27.68 15.86 -13.24
N ALA A 143 28.86 15.32 -13.51
CA ALA A 143 29.05 13.89 -13.65
C ALA A 143 28.92 13.20 -12.30
N VAL A 144 28.13 12.12 -12.24
CA VAL A 144 27.89 11.32 -11.03
C VAL A 144 28.12 9.85 -11.32
N ILE A 145 28.90 9.20 -10.45
CA ILE A 145 29.14 7.74 -10.44
C ILE A 145 28.76 7.21 -9.06
N ALA A 146 28.04 6.09 -9.00
CA ALA A 146 27.77 5.36 -7.76
C ALA A 146 28.27 3.92 -7.83
N THR A 147 28.65 3.37 -6.67
CA THR A 147 29.15 1.99 -6.53
C THR A 147 28.37 1.20 -5.50
N ASP A 148 28.57 -0.11 -5.47
CA ASP A 148 28.21 -0.98 -4.36
C ASP A 148 29.28 -0.96 -3.23
N LYS A 149 29.05 -1.79 -2.20
CA LYS A 149 29.92 -1.97 -1.04
C LYS A 149 31.31 -2.55 -1.35
N GLU A 150 31.50 -3.16 -2.53
CA GLU A 150 32.78 -3.71 -2.98
C GLU A 150 33.53 -2.71 -3.88
N GLY A 151 32.95 -1.53 -4.13
CA GLY A 151 33.53 -0.50 -4.99
C GLY A 151 33.30 -0.73 -6.48
N VAL A 152 32.36 -1.62 -6.84
CA VAL A 152 31.95 -1.89 -8.23
C VAL A 152 30.88 -0.88 -8.64
N ILE A 153 31.02 -0.30 -9.83
CA ILE A 153 30.10 0.73 -10.32
C ILE A 153 28.71 0.14 -10.52
N THR A 154 27.70 0.76 -9.93
CA THR A 154 26.28 0.39 -10.09
C THR A 154 25.52 1.39 -10.95
N PHE A 155 26.01 2.63 -11.04
CA PHE A 155 25.36 3.71 -11.77
C PHE A 155 26.36 4.74 -12.31
N MET A 156 26.11 5.23 -13.53
CA MET A 156 26.76 6.41 -14.11
C MET A 156 25.70 7.27 -14.80
N ASN A 157 25.72 8.58 -14.58
CA ASN A 157 24.87 9.49 -15.34
C ASN A 157 25.50 9.84 -16.71
N PRO A 158 24.72 10.36 -17.69
CA PRO A 158 25.22 10.62 -19.04
C PRO A 158 26.42 11.57 -19.11
N VAL A 159 26.51 12.52 -18.17
CA VAL A 159 27.64 13.45 -18.09
C VAL A 159 28.91 12.71 -17.65
N ALA A 160 28.81 11.78 -16.70
CA ALA A 160 29.93 10.92 -16.31
C ALA A 160 30.40 10.01 -17.45
N GLU A 161 29.48 9.49 -18.26
CA GLU A 161 29.84 8.70 -19.44
C GLU A 161 30.64 9.53 -20.45
N ALA A 162 30.14 10.73 -20.76
CA ALA A 162 30.77 11.65 -21.69
C ALA A 162 32.18 12.08 -21.24
N LEU A 163 32.35 12.35 -19.93
CA LEU A 163 33.63 12.82 -19.39
C LEU A 163 34.65 11.70 -19.19
N THR A 164 34.23 10.51 -18.78
CA THR A 164 35.16 9.38 -18.56
C THR A 164 35.46 8.61 -19.84
N GLY A 165 34.57 8.66 -20.83
CA GLY A 165 34.64 7.84 -22.04
C GLY A 165 34.21 6.38 -21.83
N TRP A 166 33.62 6.07 -20.67
CA TRP A 166 33.02 4.77 -20.38
C TRP A 166 31.50 4.86 -20.51
N VAL A 167 30.88 3.89 -21.18
CA VAL A 167 29.43 3.76 -21.18
C VAL A 167 29.02 3.01 -19.91
N HIS A 168 27.89 3.39 -19.31
CA HIS A 168 27.37 2.83 -18.07
C HIS A 168 27.28 1.29 -18.12
N GLU A 169 26.77 0.73 -19.21
CA GLU A 169 26.64 -0.72 -19.42
C GLU A 169 27.99 -1.45 -19.39
N GLU A 170 29.06 -0.81 -19.87
CA GLU A 170 30.42 -1.38 -19.84
C GLU A 170 31.10 -1.21 -18.47
N ALA A 171 30.68 -0.19 -17.72
CA ALA A 171 31.24 0.17 -16.44
C ALA A 171 30.59 -0.59 -15.26
N GLN A 172 29.37 -1.12 -15.42
CA GLN A 172 28.57 -1.80 -14.38
C GLN A 172 29.23 -3.02 -13.70
N GLU A 173 30.36 -3.50 -14.23
CA GLU A 173 31.14 -4.62 -13.68
C GLU A 173 32.60 -4.26 -13.39
N LYS A 174 32.93 -2.96 -13.42
CA LYS A 174 34.29 -2.45 -13.21
C LYS A 174 34.43 -1.77 -11.86
N SER A 175 35.63 -1.85 -11.31
CA SER A 175 35.98 -1.11 -10.10
C SER A 175 36.03 0.39 -10.41
N LEU A 176 35.58 1.21 -9.46
CA LEU A 176 35.64 2.67 -9.54
C LEU A 176 37.05 3.18 -9.89
N GLU A 177 38.10 2.55 -9.37
CA GLU A 177 39.50 2.93 -9.62
C GLU A 177 39.92 2.73 -11.09
N GLN A 178 39.26 1.80 -11.80
CA GLN A 178 39.55 1.52 -13.22
C GLN A 178 38.87 2.51 -14.16
N VAL A 179 37.71 3.03 -13.78
CA VAL A 179 36.88 3.91 -14.62
C VAL A 179 37.16 5.38 -14.30
N PHE A 180 37.47 5.70 -13.04
CA PHE A 180 37.75 7.06 -12.58
C PHE A 180 39.21 7.21 -12.17
N THR A 181 40.08 7.38 -13.17
CA THR A 181 41.52 7.57 -12.97
C THR A 181 41.86 9.06 -12.96
N ILE A 182 42.51 9.52 -11.90
CA ILE A 182 42.84 10.94 -11.71
C ILE A 182 44.34 11.16 -11.53
N MET A 183 44.77 12.39 -11.80
CA MET A 183 46.17 12.81 -11.73
C MET A 183 46.22 14.20 -11.10
N ALA A 184 47.12 14.40 -10.15
CA ALA A 184 47.36 15.72 -9.55
C ALA A 184 47.99 16.68 -10.58
N GLU A 185 47.89 17.99 -10.36
CA GLU A 185 48.48 19.01 -11.29
C GLU A 185 50.00 18.86 -11.44
N ASN A 186 50.69 18.25 -10.48
CA ASN A 186 52.12 17.94 -10.54
C ASN A 186 52.47 16.69 -11.37
N GLY A 187 51.48 16.03 -11.99
CA GLY A 187 51.66 14.88 -12.87
C GLY A 187 51.73 13.52 -12.17
N LYS A 188 51.53 13.44 -10.85
CA LYS A 188 51.42 12.15 -10.15
C LYS A 188 50.02 11.56 -10.29
N LEU A 189 49.95 10.28 -10.65
CA LEU A 189 48.71 9.49 -10.57
C LEU A 189 48.21 9.50 -9.13
N ASP A 190 46.91 9.75 -8.99
CA ASP A 190 46.20 9.76 -7.73
C ASP A 190 44.97 8.83 -7.84
N CYS A 191 44.43 8.39 -6.72
CA CYS A 191 43.23 7.58 -6.71
C CYS A 191 42.28 8.00 -5.58
N ILE A 192 40.99 7.76 -5.81
CA ILE A 192 40.01 7.91 -4.74
C ILE A 192 40.34 6.86 -3.66
N PRO A 193 40.41 7.23 -2.37
CA PRO A 193 40.68 6.29 -1.30
C PRO A 193 39.42 5.45 -0.98
N VAL A 194 39.02 4.56 -1.90
CA VAL A 194 37.83 3.71 -1.85
C VAL A 194 37.70 2.98 -0.51
N ARG A 195 38.82 2.41 -0.02
CA ARG A 195 38.87 1.69 1.26
C ARG A 195 38.62 2.57 2.48
N ALA A 196 39.13 3.80 2.49
CA ALA A 196 38.90 4.72 3.60
C ALA A 196 37.43 5.18 3.64
N ILE A 197 36.83 5.40 2.47
CA ILE A 197 35.41 5.80 2.37
C ILE A 197 34.49 4.65 2.81
N LEU A 198 34.75 3.41 2.38
CA LEU A 198 33.91 2.25 2.69
C LEU A 198 34.07 1.72 4.13
N ASN A 199 35.28 1.76 4.70
CA ASN A 199 35.54 1.19 6.03
C ASN A 199 35.44 2.21 7.16
N GLU A 200 35.84 3.46 6.91
CA GLU A 200 35.95 4.50 7.93
C GLU A 200 34.87 5.59 7.78
N GLY A 201 34.06 5.52 6.72
CA GLY A 201 32.99 6.49 6.45
C GLY A 201 33.49 7.90 6.12
N ALA A 202 34.77 8.02 5.72
CA ALA A 202 35.40 9.29 5.40
C ALA A 202 34.77 9.93 4.15
N THR A 203 34.74 11.26 4.10
CA THR A 203 34.33 12.03 2.92
C THR A 203 35.54 12.72 2.31
N GLN A 204 35.68 12.62 0.99
CA GLN A 204 36.69 13.35 0.23
C GLN A 204 36.12 14.73 -0.17
N PRO A 205 36.65 15.85 0.37
CA PRO A 205 36.23 17.19 -0.02
C PRO A 205 36.61 17.51 -1.47
N LEU A 206 35.98 18.55 -2.04
CA LEU A 206 36.20 18.99 -3.43
C LEU A 206 37.68 19.25 -3.72
N ALA A 207 38.22 18.55 -4.72
CA ALA A 207 39.63 18.64 -5.09
C ALA A 207 39.82 18.74 -6.61
N ARG A 208 40.78 19.57 -7.02
CA ARG A 208 41.15 19.83 -8.42
C ARG A 208 42.15 18.82 -8.94
N HIS A 209 41.75 18.09 -9.98
CA HIS A 209 42.57 17.05 -10.58
C HIS A 209 42.41 17.02 -12.09
N ILE A 210 43.23 16.22 -12.74
CA ILE A 210 43.12 15.89 -14.16
C ILE A 210 42.53 14.48 -14.25
N LEU A 211 41.34 14.37 -14.83
CA LEU A 211 40.73 13.12 -15.20
C LEU A 211 41.45 12.55 -16.44
N LEU A 212 41.80 11.27 -16.37
CA LEU A 212 42.28 10.49 -17.49
C LEU A 212 41.12 9.67 -18.04
N THR A 213 40.67 10.01 -19.23
CA THR A 213 39.59 9.31 -19.91
C THR A 213 40.06 7.95 -20.46
N LYS A 214 39.11 7.06 -20.77
CA LYS A 214 39.37 5.74 -21.36
C LYS A 214 40.22 5.79 -22.64
N ASP A 215 40.05 6.85 -23.44
CA ASP A 215 40.79 7.09 -24.68
C ASP A 215 42.07 7.93 -24.50
N GLY A 216 42.47 8.18 -23.24
CA GLY A 216 43.74 8.83 -22.90
C GLY A 216 43.73 10.36 -22.95
N ARG A 217 42.56 10.99 -23.09
CA ARG A 217 42.42 12.45 -22.98
C ARG A 217 42.59 12.89 -21.52
N ARG A 218 43.12 14.10 -21.37
CA ARG A 218 43.31 14.77 -20.08
C ARG A 218 42.29 15.88 -19.96
N ILE A 219 41.40 15.76 -18.98
CA ILE A 219 40.33 16.72 -18.72
C ILE A 219 40.56 17.30 -17.33
N PHE A 220 40.57 18.63 -17.20
CA PHE A 220 40.63 19.25 -15.88
C PHE A 220 39.27 19.11 -15.20
N ILE A 221 39.26 18.60 -13.97
CA ILE A 221 38.04 18.37 -13.22
C ILE A 221 38.13 18.87 -11.78
N ASP A 222 36.98 19.23 -11.22
CA ASP A 222 36.73 19.35 -9.79
C ASP A 222 35.92 18.12 -9.34
N TYR A 223 36.33 17.40 -8.30
CA TYR A 223 35.57 16.22 -7.82
C TYR A 223 35.52 16.07 -6.31
N GLY A 224 34.48 15.38 -5.81
CA GLY A 224 34.35 14.93 -4.42
C GLY A 224 33.72 13.53 -4.32
N ALA A 225 33.90 12.85 -3.18
CA ALA A 225 33.39 11.50 -2.96
C ALA A 225 32.87 11.29 -1.52
N ALA A 226 31.77 10.55 -1.37
CA ALA A 226 31.13 10.30 -0.07
C ALA A 226 30.50 8.88 0.00
N PRO A 227 30.33 8.29 1.20
CA PRO A 227 29.69 6.99 1.36
C PRO A 227 28.17 7.08 1.24
N ILE A 228 27.57 6.11 0.57
CA ILE A 228 26.11 5.89 0.54
C ILE A 228 25.74 5.04 1.76
N LYS A 229 24.77 5.50 2.57
CA LYS A 229 24.35 4.85 3.82
C LYS A 229 22.89 4.43 3.78
N ASP A 230 22.60 3.24 4.29
CA ASP A 230 21.25 2.74 4.57
C ASP A 230 21.20 2.29 6.04
N GLU A 231 20.28 2.85 6.84
CA GLU A 231 20.14 2.57 8.28
C GLU A 231 21.47 2.42 9.06
N ASN A 232 22.41 3.36 8.86
CA ASN A 232 23.77 3.38 9.43
C ASN A 232 24.78 2.35 8.89
N ARG A 233 24.43 1.58 7.87
CA ARG A 233 25.31 0.68 7.13
C ARG A 233 25.78 1.33 5.83
N ILE A 234 27.09 1.29 5.57
CA ILE A 234 27.63 1.75 4.28
C ILE A 234 27.30 0.72 3.20
N ILE A 235 26.61 1.15 2.16
CA ILE A 235 26.15 0.30 1.05
C ILE A 235 26.84 0.63 -0.28
N GLY A 236 27.65 1.69 -0.33
CA GLY A 236 28.41 2.07 -1.53
C GLY A 236 29.11 3.42 -1.43
N ILE A 237 29.59 3.93 -2.57
CA ILE A 237 30.24 5.25 -2.72
C ILE A 237 29.50 6.04 -3.79
N VAL A 238 29.37 7.36 -3.61
CA VAL A 238 28.99 8.30 -4.67
C VAL A 238 30.16 9.26 -4.94
N VAL A 239 30.46 9.46 -6.22
CA VAL A 239 31.48 10.40 -6.72
C VAL A 239 30.80 11.41 -7.63
N ALA A 240 31.04 12.70 -7.40
CA ALA A 240 30.55 13.78 -8.25
C ALA A 240 31.73 14.61 -8.79
N PHE A 241 31.73 14.93 -10.08
CA PHE A 241 32.79 15.70 -10.73
C PHE A 241 32.31 16.59 -11.89
N ARG A 242 33.05 17.66 -12.20
CA ARG A 242 32.72 18.64 -13.25
C ARG A 242 33.95 18.97 -14.09
N ASP A 243 33.79 19.10 -15.41
CA ASP A 243 34.83 19.57 -16.34
C ASP A 243 35.04 21.09 -16.26
N ILE A 244 36.29 21.51 -16.14
CA ILE A 244 36.73 22.92 -16.07
C ILE A 244 37.75 23.29 -17.18
N THR A 245 37.89 22.47 -18.22
CA THR A 245 38.93 22.58 -19.27
C THR A 245 38.77 23.82 -20.16
N GLU A 246 37.55 24.11 -20.60
CA GLU A 246 37.24 25.28 -21.43
C GLU A 246 37.42 26.59 -20.65
N HIS A 247 37.09 26.57 -19.36
CA HIS A 247 37.32 27.69 -18.45
C HIS A 247 38.81 28.04 -18.36
N LYS A 248 39.70 27.04 -18.18
CA LYS A 248 41.15 27.28 -18.11
C LYS A 248 41.78 27.74 -19.44
N ARG A 249 41.46 27.10 -20.57
CA ARG A 249 42.14 27.39 -21.85
C ARG A 249 41.84 28.78 -22.41
N THR A 250 40.59 29.23 -22.24
CA THR A 250 40.16 30.54 -22.75
C THR A 250 40.68 31.67 -21.86
N GLU A 251 40.78 31.41 -20.56
CA GLU A 251 41.39 32.33 -19.60
C GLU A 251 42.90 32.49 -19.83
N GLU A 252 43.64 31.42 -20.13
CA GLU A 252 45.11 31.46 -20.25
C GLU A 252 45.62 32.07 -21.58
N ALA A 253 44.95 31.84 -22.71
CA ALA A 253 45.41 32.34 -24.02
C ALA A 253 45.13 33.85 -24.21
N LEU A 254 43.96 34.32 -23.79
CA LEU A 254 43.58 35.75 -23.85
C LEU A 254 44.37 36.57 -22.79
N LYS A 255 44.55 36.03 -21.57
CA LYS A 255 45.43 36.63 -20.53
C LYS A 255 46.92 36.58 -20.85
N SER A 256 47.40 36.05 -21.98
CA SER A 256 48.84 35.99 -22.26
C SER A 256 49.28 36.98 -23.33
N ALA A 257 48.55 37.08 -24.44
CA ALA A 257 48.87 38.01 -25.53
C ALA A 257 48.34 39.43 -25.26
N GLU A 258 47.12 39.55 -24.73
CA GLU A 258 46.56 40.84 -24.34
C GLU A 258 47.33 41.40 -23.15
N LYS A 259 47.59 40.55 -22.13
CA LYS A 259 48.38 40.92 -20.96
C LYS A 259 49.76 41.45 -21.34
N LYS A 260 50.53 40.87 -22.26
CA LYS A 260 51.88 41.40 -22.56
C LYS A 260 51.91 42.76 -23.28
N PHE A 261 51.02 43.00 -24.24
CA PHE A 261 50.95 44.29 -24.96
C PHE A 261 50.27 45.37 -24.12
N ARG A 262 49.16 45.01 -23.46
CA ARG A 262 48.43 45.86 -22.52
C ARG A 262 49.30 46.18 -21.30
N GLU A 263 50.04 45.21 -20.75
CA GLU A 263 50.97 45.46 -19.63
C GLU A 263 52.03 46.46 -20.03
N LEU A 264 52.77 46.31 -21.14
CA LEU A 264 53.85 47.25 -21.44
C LEU A 264 53.36 48.64 -21.86
N PHE A 265 52.22 48.74 -22.54
CA PHE A 265 51.67 50.01 -23.02
C PHE A 265 50.87 50.75 -21.93
N ASP A 266 50.16 50.02 -21.05
CA ASP A 266 49.39 50.60 -19.92
C ASP A 266 50.18 50.67 -18.61
N SER A 267 51.27 49.89 -18.43
CA SER A 267 52.13 50.01 -17.22
C SER A 267 53.09 51.17 -17.26
N ALA A 268 53.18 51.89 -18.39
CA ALA A 268 53.85 53.17 -18.42
C ALA A 268 53.07 54.17 -17.55
N GLY A 269 53.74 54.73 -16.53
CA GLY A 269 53.11 55.62 -15.52
C GLY A 269 52.57 56.95 -16.06
N ASP A 270 52.84 57.26 -17.33
CA ASP A 270 52.44 58.49 -17.98
C ASP A 270 51.40 58.20 -19.09
N ALA A 271 50.48 59.15 -19.29
CA ALA A 271 49.50 59.13 -20.38
C ALA A 271 50.23 59.16 -21.72
N LEU A 272 50.06 58.11 -22.52
CA LEU A 272 50.66 57.97 -23.84
C LEU A 272 49.61 58.14 -24.94
N PHE A 273 49.97 58.95 -25.93
CA PHE A 273 49.19 59.16 -27.14
C PHE A 273 50.07 58.96 -28.36
N ILE A 274 49.57 58.21 -29.34
CA ILE A 274 50.15 58.13 -30.67
C ILE A 274 49.21 58.87 -31.63
N HIS A 275 49.74 59.82 -32.39
CA HIS A 275 48.98 60.57 -33.38
C HIS A 275 49.77 60.77 -34.69
N ASP A 276 49.09 61.12 -35.77
CA ASP A 276 49.73 61.41 -37.08
C ASP A 276 50.46 62.78 -37.11
N MET A 277 51.06 63.16 -38.26
CA MET A 277 51.83 64.42 -38.39
C MET A 277 50.93 65.68 -38.43
N GLU A 278 49.62 65.48 -38.32
CA GLU A 278 48.56 66.47 -38.38
C GLU A 278 47.81 66.61 -37.03
N GLY A 279 48.00 65.67 -36.10
CA GLY A 279 47.53 65.75 -34.71
C GLY A 279 46.35 64.83 -34.35
N HIS A 280 45.95 63.89 -35.21
CA HIS A 280 44.83 62.97 -34.97
C HIS A 280 45.27 61.70 -34.26
N PHE A 281 44.55 61.29 -33.20
CA PHE A 281 44.94 60.14 -32.39
C PHE A 281 44.71 58.79 -33.10
N LEU A 282 45.78 57.99 -33.19
CA LEU A 282 45.79 56.65 -33.78
C LEU A 282 45.73 55.55 -32.73
N GLU A 283 46.37 55.75 -31.57
CA GLU A 283 46.36 54.81 -30.45
C GLU A 283 46.63 55.55 -29.13
N THR A 284 46.11 55.04 -28.01
CA THR A 284 46.31 55.67 -26.70
C THR A 284 46.28 54.63 -25.59
N ASN A 285 47.16 54.78 -24.61
CA ASN A 285 47.21 53.85 -23.50
C ASN A 285 46.09 54.12 -22.49
N LYS A 286 45.89 53.17 -21.60
CA LYS A 286 44.90 53.28 -20.54
C LYS A 286 45.16 54.52 -19.69
N THR A 287 46.41 54.83 -19.35
CA THR A 287 46.74 56.02 -18.57
C THR A 287 46.26 57.31 -19.24
N ALA A 288 46.26 57.38 -20.56
CA ALA A 288 45.83 58.53 -21.33
C ALA A 288 44.31 58.63 -21.51
N CYS A 289 43.61 57.53 -21.75
CA CYS A 289 42.15 57.50 -21.78
C CYS A 289 41.55 57.75 -20.40
N GLU A 290 42.08 57.07 -19.37
CA GLU A 290 41.65 57.22 -17.98
C GLU A 290 41.87 58.64 -17.49
N ARG A 291 42.99 59.24 -17.91
CA ARG A 291 43.22 60.63 -17.63
C ARG A 291 42.24 61.47 -18.43
N LEU A 292 42.20 61.36 -19.75
CA LEU A 292 41.48 62.30 -20.59
C LEU A 292 39.97 62.09 -20.74
N GLY A 293 39.38 61.04 -20.19
CA GLY A 293 37.92 60.87 -20.06
C GLY A 293 37.13 60.80 -21.38
N TYR A 294 37.74 61.10 -22.49
CA TYR A 294 37.34 60.59 -23.78
C TYR A 294 37.63 59.10 -23.75
N LYS A 295 36.63 58.30 -24.10
CA LYS A 295 36.89 56.89 -24.37
C LYS A 295 37.98 56.81 -25.40
N ARG A 296 38.69 55.70 -25.38
CA ARG A 296 39.64 55.38 -26.43
C ARG A 296 39.04 55.64 -27.81
N GLU A 297 37.84 55.16 -28.12
CA GLU A 297 37.22 55.44 -29.42
C GLU A 297 36.99 56.93 -29.68
N GLU A 298 36.61 57.67 -28.66
CA GLU A 298 36.29 59.09 -28.76
C GLU A 298 37.56 59.93 -28.89
N LEU A 299 38.62 59.58 -28.17
CA LEU A 299 39.97 60.14 -28.36
C LEU A 299 40.44 59.89 -29.76
N LEU A 300 40.27 58.66 -30.25
CA LEU A 300 40.64 58.28 -31.60
C LEU A 300 39.81 59.00 -32.68
N GLN A 301 38.73 59.70 -32.32
CA GLN A 301 37.98 60.61 -33.21
C GLN A 301 38.32 62.10 -33.01
N LEU A 302 39.36 62.40 -32.22
CA LEU A 302 39.74 63.75 -31.83
C LEU A 302 41.20 64.04 -32.12
N THR A 303 41.56 65.31 -31.94
CA THR A 303 42.93 65.79 -32.09
C THR A 303 43.48 66.26 -30.76
N SER A 304 44.80 66.38 -30.67
CA SER A 304 45.49 66.87 -29.48
C SER A 304 45.03 68.26 -29.01
N MET A 305 44.42 69.08 -29.88
CA MET A 305 43.87 70.39 -29.50
C MET A 305 42.54 70.31 -28.75
N ASN A 306 41.79 69.21 -28.88
CA ASN A 306 40.48 69.05 -28.24
C ASN A 306 40.57 68.63 -26.77
N ILE A 307 41.78 68.33 -26.30
CA ILE A 307 42.05 67.74 -24.99
C ILE A 307 42.93 68.63 -24.09
N ASP A 308 43.35 69.80 -24.57
CA ASP A 308 44.08 70.82 -23.79
C ASP A 308 43.10 71.85 -23.20
N ALA A 309 43.36 72.39 -22.01
CA ALA A 309 42.50 73.41 -21.41
C ALA A 309 42.44 74.71 -22.26
N PRO A 310 41.33 75.48 -22.23
CA PRO A 310 41.00 76.47 -23.26
C PRO A 310 41.96 77.67 -23.24
N GLU A 311 42.58 77.92 -22.09
CA GLU A 311 43.62 78.93 -21.86
C GLU A 311 45.00 78.56 -22.45
N TYR A 312 45.19 77.30 -22.90
CA TYR A 312 46.43 76.77 -23.48
C TYR A 312 46.30 76.28 -24.93
N ALA A 313 45.09 76.15 -25.47
CA ALA A 313 44.83 75.55 -26.80
C ALA A 313 45.37 76.36 -28.00
N ALA A 314 45.56 77.69 -27.89
CA ALA A 314 45.97 78.55 -29.00
C ALA A 314 47.46 78.41 -29.41
N ALA A 315 48.30 77.77 -28.59
CA ALA A 315 49.75 77.67 -28.78
C ALA A 315 50.23 76.35 -29.43
N VAL A 316 49.31 75.47 -29.84
CA VAL A 316 49.62 74.09 -30.28
C VAL A 316 50.29 74.02 -31.68
N SER A 317 49.96 74.91 -32.62
CA SER A 317 50.50 74.83 -34.00
C SER A 317 51.97 75.24 -34.13
N ASP A 318 52.43 76.22 -33.35
CA ASP A 318 53.84 76.64 -33.35
C ASP A 318 54.73 75.56 -32.71
N ARG A 319 54.16 74.76 -31.80
CA ARG A 319 54.82 73.61 -31.16
C ARG A 319 55.15 72.50 -32.17
N ILE A 320 54.26 72.22 -33.13
CA ILE A 320 54.44 71.15 -34.13
C ILE A 320 55.52 71.51 -35.18
N LYS A 321 55.64 72.79 -35.60
CA LYS A 321 56.69 73.24 -36.54
C LYS A 321 58.10 73.13 -35.95
N LYS A 322 58.22 73.44 -34.65
CA LYS A 322 59.47 73.29 -33.90
C LYS A 322 59.91 71.83 -33.82
N ILE A 323 58.97 70.88 -33.61
CA ILE A 323 59.25 69.44 -33.64
C ILE A 323 59.74 68.96 -35.04
N LYS A 324 59.31 69.58 -36.15
CA LYS A 324 59.75 69.20 -37.52
C LYS A 324 61.15 69.68 -37.93
N THR A 325 61.65 70.78 -37.36
CA THR A 325 63.00 71.31 -37.63
C THR A 325 64.05 70.82 -36.63
N GLU A 326 63.64 70.55 -35.38
CA GLU A 326 64.53 70.20 -34.26
C GLU A 326 64.32 68.79 -33.66
N GLY A 327 63.16 68.15 -33.89
CA GLY A 327 62.86 66.76 -33.50
C GLY A 327 62.15 66.48 -32.15
N HIS A 328 61.92 67.44 -31.22
CA HIS A 328 61.35 67.21 -29.85
C HIS A 328 60.82 68.48 -29.08
N ALA A 329 60.08 68.35 -27.94
CA ALA A 329 59.57 69.46 -27.05
C ALA A 329 59.10 69.06 -25.58
N PHE A 330 59.00 70.00 -24.59
CA PHE A 330 58.60 69.78 -23.14
C PHE A 330 57.91 70.99 -22.38
N LEU A 331 56.89 70.81 -21.48
CA LEU A 331 56.25 71.84 -20.55
C LEU A 331 55.15 71.34 -19.55
N GLU A 332 54.68 72.18 -18.58
CA GLU A 332 53.51 71.98 -17.68
C GLU A 332 52.22 72.68 -18.17
N THR A 333 51.06 72.02 -18.04
CA THR A 333 49.75 72.52 -18.51
C THR A 333 48.61 71.81 -17.77
N ALA A 334 47.37 71.99 -18.23
CA ALA A 334 46.28 71.11 -17.86
C ALA A 334 45.57 70.58 -19.09
N HIS A 335 45.36 69.28 -19.10
CA HIS A 335 44.46 68.66 -20.02
C HIS A 335 43.01 68.90 -19.61
N ILE A 336 42.12 68.96 -20.60
CA ILE A 336 40.69 68.89 -20.40
C ILE A 336 40.15 67.60 -20.99
N THR A 337 39.44 66.89 -20.15
CA THR A 337 38.77 65.66 -20.54
C THR A 337 37.52 65.96 -21.37
N ARG A 338 36.94 64.96 -22.03
CA ARG A 338 35.70 65.10 -22.85
C ARG A 338 34.57 65.82 -22.15
N ASP A 339 34.44 65.41 -20.92
CA ASP A 339 33.47 65.78 -19.93
C ASP A 339 33.84 67.09 -19.23
N GLY A 340 34.93 67.74 -19.63
CA GLY A 340 35.32 69.07 -19.17
C GLY A 340 36.21 69.09 -17.94
N ARG A 341 36.63 67.93 -17.39
CA ARG A 341 37.47 67.90 -16.20
C ARG A 341 38.87 68.36 -16.53
N ARG A 342 39.42 69.19 -15.66
CA ARG A 342 40.77 69.71 -15.79
C ARG A 342 41.73 68.80 -15.04
N ILE A 343 42.78 68.34 -15.71
CA ILE A 343 43.81 67.50 -15.12
C ILE A 343 45.15 68.20 -15.29
N PRO A 344 45.81 68.59 -14.19
CA PRO A 344 47.12 69.22 -14.25
C PRO A 344 48.18 68.19 -14.66
N ILE A 345 48.96 68.50 -15.68
CA ILE A 345 49.89 67.56 -16.31
C ILE A 345 51.21 68.23 -16.74
N GLU A 346 52.21 67.41 -17.00
CA GLU A 346 53.54 67.76 -17.57
C GLU A 346 53.78 66.93 -18.85
N MET A 347 54.22 67.48 -20.00
CA MET A 347 54.19 66.76 -21.30
C MET A 347 55.48 66.81 -22.14
N SER A 348 55.81 65.69 -22.83
CA SER A 348 56.99 65.41 -23.69
C SER A 348 56.65 64.71 -25.03
N SER A 349 57.30 65.05 -26.17
CA SER A 349 56.91 64.59 -27.55
C SER A 349 58.08 64.17 -28.49
N ARG A 350 57.93 63.12 -29.36
CA ARG A 350 58.91 62.61 -30.39
C ARG A 350 58.28 61.91 -31.64
N ILE A 351 59.00 61.79 -32.76
CA ILE A 351 58.57 61.11 -34.03
C ILE A 351 58.95 59.60 -34.05
N ILE A 352 58.04 58.72 -34.51
CA ILE A 352 58.18 57.24 -34.59
C ILE A 352 57.61 56.66 -35.90
N GLU A 353 57.80 55.36 -36.17
CA GLU A 353 57.09 54.59 -37.21
C GLU A 353 56.02 53.68 -36.55
N PHE A 354 54.75 53.80 -36.95
CA PHE A 354 53.62 53.05 -36.41
C PHE A 354 52.78 52.50 -37.58
N GLU A 355 52.55 51.18 -37.61
CA GLU A 355 51.87 50.47 -38.71
C GLU A 355 52.46 50.78 -40.12
N GLY A 356 53.79 50.93 -40.22
CA GLY A 356 54.51 51.13 -41.49
C GLY A 356 54.51 52.58 -42.03
N LYS A 357 54.16 53.58 -41.20
CA LYS A 357 54.12 55.02 -41.54
C LYS A 357 54.66 55.90 -40.41
N SER A 358 55.13 57.12 -40.74
CA SER A 358 55.64 58.08 -39.73
C SER A 358 54.51 58.71 -38.89
N ALA A 359 54.67 58.69 -37.57
CA ALA A 359 53.72 59.19 -36.56
C ALA A 359 54.45 59.85 -35.37
N VAL A 360 53.72 60.36 -34.39
CA VAL A 360 54.24 61.08 -33.21
C VAL A 360 53.75 60.42 -31.93
N LEU A 361 54.65 60.19 -30.98
CA LEU A 361 54.39 59.67 -29.65
C LEU A 361 54.50 60.80 -28.62
N ASN A 362 53.45 61.02 -27.84
CA ASN A 362 53.40 61.93 -26.71
C ASN A 362 53.32 61.17 -25.40
N ILE A 363 54.00 61.72 -24.39
CA ILE A 363 54.01 61.24 -23.02
C ILE A 363 53.62 62.42 -22.14
N ALA A 364 52.48 62.35 -21.47
CA ALA A 364 51.99 63.32 -20.52
C ALA A 364 51.97 62.71 -19.11
N ARG A 365 52.55 63.35 -18.11
CA ARG A 365 52.63 62.92 -16.73
C ARG A 365 51.59 63.63 -15.87
N ASP A 366 50.91 62.88 -15.02
CA ASP A 366 49.92 63.44 -14.11
C ASP A 366 50.61 63.98 -12.88
N ILE A 367 50.26 65.19 -12.46
CA ILE A 367 50.66 65.68 -11.13
C ILE A 367 49.47 65.66 -10.16
N THR A 368 48.40 64.96 -10.52
CA THR A 368 47.18 64.82 -9.73
C THR A 368 47.37 63.98 -8.48
N ASP A 369 48.17 62.92 -8.44
CA ASP A 369 48.34 62.09 -7.22
C ASP A 369 48.87 62.89 -6.02
N ARG A 370 49.63 63.94 -6.30
CA ARG A 370 50.07 64.89 -5.27
C ARG A 370 48.90 65.71 -4.69
N LYS A 371 47.90 66.03 -5.51
CA LYS A 371 46.67 66.74 -5.13
C LYS A 371 45.58 65.79 -4.61
N ARG A 372 45.49 64.58 -5.16
CA ARG A 372 44.59 63.49 -4.78
C ARG A 372 45.04 62.79 -3.51
N ALA A 373 46.32 62.76 -3.13
CA ALA A 373 46.70 62.24 -1.81
C ALA A 373 46.06 63.06 -0.68
N GLU A 374 45.93 64.37 -0.87
CA GLU A 374 45.24 65.28 0.04
C GLU A 374 43.71 65.07 0.00
N GLU A 375 43.12 64.90 -1.19
CA GLU A 375 41.67 64.63 -1.34
C GLU A 375 41.25 63.18 -1.00
N ALA A 376 42.12 62.18 -1.18
CA ALA A 376 41.87 60.76 -0.94
C ALA A 376 41.86 60.42 0.54
N LEU A 377 42.66 61.13 1.34
CA LEU A 377 42.54 61.06 2.80
C LEU A 377 41.15 61.52 3.27
N GLN A 378 40.57 62.50 2.57
CA GLN A 378 39.23 62.99 2.86
C GLN A 378 38.15 62.04 2.32
N SER A 379 38.30 61.52 1.09
CA SER A 379 37.37 60.56 0.49
C SER A 379 37.33 59.21 1.22
N GLU A 380 38.46 58.71 1.74
CA GLU A 380 38.46 57.50 2.57
C GLU A 380 37.71 57.69 3.89
N LYS A 381 37.77 58.88 4.51
CA LYS A 381 36.92 59.20 5.67
C LYS A 381 35.44 59.18 5.31
N ASP A 382 35.07 59.79 4.18
CA ASP A 382 33.67 59.83 3.73
C ASP A 382 33.14 58.43 3.35
N LYS A 383 33.97 57.57 2.74
CA LYS A 383 33.61 56.17 2.44
C LYS A 383 33.45 55.34 3.71
N LEU A 384 34.36 55.48 4.68
CA LEU A 384 34.26 54.80 5.97
C LEU A 384 32.98 55.22 6.69
N GLN A 385 32.64 56.51 6.66
CA GLN A 385 31.39 57.02 7.23
C GLN A 385 30.16 56.44 6.51
N ALA A 386 30.15 56.40 5.17
CA ALA A 386 29.05 55.82 4.41
C ALA A 386 28.87 54.31 4.63
N LEU A 387 29.96 53.57 4.83
CA LEU A 387 29.92 52.14 5.20
C LEU A 387 29.33 51.95 6.60
N LEU A 388 29.73 52.77 7.57
CA LEU A 388 29.18 52.73 8.93
C LEU A 388 27.69 53.08 8.95
N ASP A 389 27.27 54.11 8.20
CA ASP A 389 25.86 54.51 8.07
C ASP A 389 25.03 53.43 7.34
N GLY A 390 25.62 52.77 6.33
CA GLY A 390 24.99 51.65 5.63
C GLY A 390 24.78 50.43 6.53
N LEU A 391 25.76 50.11 7.39
CA LEU A 391 25.67 49.03 8.37
C LEU A 391 24.64 49.31 9.48
N ALA A 392 24.45 50.59 9.85
CA ALA A 392 23.39 50.98 10.78
C ALA A 392 21.98 50.71 10.21
N ARG A 393 21.77 50.88 8.89
CA ARG A 393 20.45 50.65 8.24
C ARG A 393 20.05 49.18 8.15
N VAL A 394 21.00 48.25 8.22
CA VAL A 394 20.74 46.80 8.26
C VAL A 394 20.72 46.26 9.69
N GLU A 395 20.57 47.14 10.68
CA GLU A 395 20.49 46.80 12.10
C GLU A 395 21.66 45.92 12.59
N MET A 396 22.84 46.07 11.97
CA MET A 396 24.04 45.37 12.41
C MET A 396 24.70 46.12 13.56
N GLY A 397 25.02 45.40 14.63
CA GLY A 397 25.82 45.92 15.73
C GLY A 397 27.31 45.86 15.41
N ILE A 398 28.06 46.91 15.76
CA ILE A 398 29.51 46.95 15.61
C ILE A 398 30.12 47.44 16.91
N THR A 399 31.06 46.66 17.47
CA THR A 399 31.78 47.03 18.69
C THR A 399 33.27 46.76 18.53
N ILE A 400 34.11 47.62 19.12
CA ILE A 400 35.56 47.36 19.24
C ILE A 400 35.86 47.10 20.69
N ILE A 401 36.48 45.96 20.99
CA ILE A 401 36.74 45.52 22.36
C ILE A 401 38.22 45.23 22.55
N GLY A 402 38.79 45.76 23.64
CA GLY A 402 40.19 45.56 23.98
C GLY A 402 40.47 44.24 24.71
N LYS A 403 41.76 43.91 24.86
CA LYS A 403 42.28 42.72 25.56
C LYS A 403 41.78 42.54 27.00
N GLY A 404 41.32 43.61 27.65
CA GLY A 404 40.68 43.59 28.96
C GLY A 404 39.15 43.43 28.94
N PHE A 405 38.56 43.06 27.80
CA PHE A 405 37.11 43.00 27.57
C PHE A 405 36.38 44.34 27.69
N THR A 406 37.11 45.45 27.64
CA THR A 406 36.55 46.79 27.69
C THR A 406 36.07 47.24 26.32
N ILE A 407 34.81 47.69 26.25
CA ILE A 407 34.21 48.24 25.04
C ILE A 407 34.86 49.61 24.77
N GLN A 408 35.48 49.76 23.61
CA GLN A 408 36.15 51.00 23.19
C GLN A 408 35.33 51.79 22.17
N PHE A 409 34.48 51.10 21.43
CA PHE A 409 33.58 51.69 20.46
C PHE A 409 32.33 50.83 20.38
N GLN A 410 31.19 51.47 20.19
CA GLN A 410 29.94 50.85 19.81
C GLN A 410 29.27 51.74 18.76
N ASN A 411 28.60 51.14 17.80
CA ASN A 411 27.78 51.89 16.85
C ASN A 411 26.38 52.19 17.41
N GLN A 412 25.66 53.06 16.70
CA GLN A 412 24.30 53.50 17.08
C GLN A 412 23.34 52.33 17.31
N THR A 413 23.39 51.28 16.50
CA THR A 413 22.54 50.09 16.66
C THR A 413 22.70 49.42 18.03
N LEU A 414 23.95 49.25 18.50
CA LEU A 414 24.20 48.68 19.83
C LEU A 414 23.87 49.68 20.94
N GLU A 415 24.08 50.98 20.71
CA GLU A 415 23.74 52.04 21.66
C GLU A 415 22.24 52.16 21.90
N GLU A 416 21.41 52.08 20.85
CA GLU A 416 19.95 52.09 20.98
C GLU A 416 19.44 50.88 21.76
N ARG A 417 20.12 49.73 21.63
CA ARG A 417 19.72 48.46 22.26
C ARG A 417 20.22 48.30 23.69
N PHE A 418 21.44 48.75 24.00
CA PHE A 418 22.11 48.51 25.28
C PHE A 418 22.48 49.80 26.05
N GLY A 419 22.24 50.97 25.47
CA GLY A 419 22.72 52.27 25.96
C GLY A 419 24.20 52.51 25.65
N ASP A 420 24.73 53.69 26.00
CA ASP A 420 26.18 53.95 25.94
C ASP A 420 26.91 53.17 27.04
N VAL A 421 27.53 52.05 26.62
CA VAL A 421 28.31 51.18 27.50
C VAL A 421 29.81 51.23 27.17
N THR A 422 30.25 52.26 26.44
CA THR A 422 31.67 52.51 26.18
C THR A 422 32.44 52.64 27.50
N GLY A 423 33.60 51.98 27.59
CA GLY A 423 34.43 51.91 28.79
C GLY A 423 34.04 50.83 29.79
N ARG A 424 32.90 50.14 29.61
CA ARG A 424 32.46 49.02 30.46
C ARG A 424 32.92 47.67 29.91
N LEU A 425 32.76 46.63 30.71
CA LEU A 425 33.07 45.25 30.33
C LEU A 425 31.98 44.67 29.43
N CYS A 426 32.39 44.00 28.35
CA CYS A 426 31.45 43.51 27.33
C CYS A 426 30.47 42.46 27.84
N TYR A 427 30.95 41.52 28.65
CA TYR A 427 30.13 40.42 29.17
C TYR A 427 29.13 40.90 30.26
N GLU A 428 29.49 41.93 31.03
CA GLU A 428 28.56 42.56 31.98
C GLU A 428 27.49 43.37 31.25
N SER A 429 27.89 44.11 30.20
CA SER A 429 27.01 45.08 29.53
C SER A 429 26.08 44.44 28.50
N TYR A 430 26.58 43.53 27.66
CA TYR A 430 25.79 42.91 26.60
C TYR A 430 25.15 41.58 27.01
N LEU A 431 25.77 40.82 27.93
CA LEU A 431 25.30 39.48 28.31
C LEU A 431 24.79 39.41 29.75
N GLY A 432 25.01 40.44 30.58
CA GLY A 432 24.60 40.45 31.98
C GLY A 432 25.32 39.43 32.87
N THR A 433 26.45 38.87 32.43
CA THR A 433 27.22 37.87 33.20
C THR A 433 28.29 38.55 34.06
N LYS A 434 28.73 37.88 35.13
CA LYS A 434 29.83 38.35 36.00
C LYS A 434 31.22 37.87 35.55
N GLU A 435 31.25 36.92 34.62
CA GLU A 435 32.47 36.33 34.08
C GLU A 435 32.42 36.33 32.56
N ALA A 436 33.59 36.31 31.93
CA ALA A 436 33.73 36.25 30.47
C ALA A 436 33.17 34.94 29.90
N CYS A 437 32.70 34.99 28.65
CA CYS A 437 32.07 33.85 27.99
C CYS A 437 33.01 32.64 27.91
N PRO A 438 32.53 31.41 28.18
CA PRO A 438 33.35 30.19 28.09
C PRO A 438 34.00 29.99 26.71
N PHE A 439 33.32 30.46 25.66
CA PHE A 439 33.78 30.43 24.27
C PHE A 439 33.82 31.85 23.68
N CYS A 440 34.58 32.75 24.33
CA CYS A 440 34.68 34.15 23.92
C CYS A 440 35.35 34.30 22.54
N PRO A 441 34.67 34.89 21.54
CA PRO A 441 35.23 35.12 20.20
C PRO A 441 36.45 36.05 20.25
N ILE A 442 36.38 37.10 21.07
CA ILE A 442 37.47 38.07 21.30
C ILE A 442 38.73 37.37 21.78
N SER A 443 38.62 36.51 22.80
CA SER A 443 39.80 35.81 23.35
C SER A 443 40.43 34.91 22.31
N ARG A 444 39.63 34.23 21.48
CA ARG A 444 40.14 33.42 20.38
C ARG A 444 40.81 34.28 19.32
N THR A 445 40.14 35.32 18.83
CA THR A 445 40.67 36.24 17.81
C THR A 445 41.98 36.87 18.24
N LEU A 446 42.10 37.31 19.49
CA LEU A 446 43.33 37.92 20.01
C LEU A 446 44.49 36.92 20.17
N VAL A 447 44.19 35.62 20.32
CA VAL A 447 45.20 34.55 20.43
C VAL A 447 45.58 34.00 19.06
N THR A 448 44.60 33.75 18.20
CA THR A 448 44.80 33.14 16.87
C THR A 448 45.19 34.16 15.81
N ASN A 449 44.92 35.45 16.06
CA ASN A 449 45.04 36.53 15.09
C ASN A 449 44.28 36.26 13.78
N ASN A 450 43.16 35.53 13.87
CA ASN A 450 42.29 35.18 12.76
C ASN A 450 40.86 35.68 13.02
N VAL A 451 40.08 35.78 11.94
CA VAL A 451 38.64 36.02 12.05
C VAL A 451 37.99 34.78 12.68
N GLU A 452 37.28 35.01 13.77
CA GLU A 452 36.52 33.99 14.48
C GLU A 452 35.04 34.30 14.34
N SER A 453 34.21 33.27 14.35
CA SER A 453 32.77 33.45 14.39
C SER A 453 32.18 32.56 15.47
N ALA A 454 31.15 33.07 16.15
CA ALA A 454 30.43 32.32 17.16
C ALA A 454 28.97 32.74 17.21
N GLY A 455 28.08 31.77 17.43
CA GLY A 455 26.72 32.05 17.86
C GLY A 455 26.68 32.25 19.37
N ILE A 456 26.03 33.30 19.84
CA ILE A 456 25.83 33.58 21.26
C ILE A 456 24.35 33.85 21.53
N THR A 457 23.82 33.26 22.58
CA THR A 457 22.47 33.57 23.07
C THR A 457 22.55 34.75 24.03
N GLY A 458 21.83 35.83 23.72
CA GLY A 458 21.73 37.01 24.55
C GLY A 458 20.59 36.97 25.57
N PRO A 459 20.44 38.05 26.37
CA PRO A 459 19.36 38.20 27.34
C PRO A 459 17.98 38.09 26.68
N GLY A 460 17.04 37.36 27.29
CA GLY A 460 15.69 37.19 26.74
C GLY A 460 15.56 36.20 25.57
N GLY A 461 16.59 35.37 25.32
CA GLY A 461 16.52 34.27 24.34
C GLY A 461 16.79 34.67 22.88
N THR A 462 17.35 35.87 22.65
CA THR A 462 17.77 36.32 21.32
C THR A 462 19.05 35.62 20.87
N TYR A 463 19.16 35.28 19.59
CA TYR A 463 20.33 34.62 19.02
C TYR A 463 21.15 35.61 18.19
N TYR A 464 22.41 35.80 18.55
CA TYR A 464 23.35 36.62 17.82
C TYR A 464 24.40 35.77 17.12
N GLN A 465 24.68 36.09 15.86
CA GLN A 465 25.88 35.66 15.17
C GLN A 465 26.93 36.76 15.32
N ILE A 466 28.04 36.44 15.98
CA ILE A 466 29.16 37.35 16.19
C ILE A 466 30.30 36.95 15.28
N ILE A 467 30.85 37.92 14.54
CA ILE A 467 32.07 37.78 13.75
C ILE A 467 33.11 38.70 14.38
N SER A 468 34.16 38.12 14.95
CA SER A 468 35.24 38.82 15.63
C SER A 468 36.49 38.80 14.77
N ALA A 469 36.97 39.97 14.34
CA ALA A 469 38.15 40.14 13.52
C ALA A 469 39.27 40.86 14.29
N PRO A 470 40.54 40.50 14.09
CA PRO A 470 41.66 41.18 14.74
C PRO A 470 41.72 42.63 14.27
N PHE A 471 41.85 43.58 15.20
CA PHE A 471 41.96 45.00 14.91
C PHE A 471 43.42 45.46 15.14
N PRO A 472 44.23 45.59 14.07
CA PRO A 472 45.64 45.89 14.19
C PRO A 472 45.90 47.34 14.61
N ASN A 473 46.86 47.50 15.51
CA ASN A 473 47.42 48.79 15.86
C ASN A 473 48.34 49.31 14.74
N PRO A 474 48.65 50.62 14.71
CA PRO A 474 49.53 51.21 13.70
C PRO A 474 50.93 50.58 13.64
N ASP A 475 51.38 49.96 14.72
CA ASP A 475 52.66 49.25 14.82
C ASP A 475 52.58 47.76 14.40
N GLY A 476 51.40 47.29 13.99
CA GLY A 476 51.13 45.92 13.57
C GLY A 476 50.81 44.94 14.72
N SER A 477 50.83 45.38 15.97
CA SER A 477 50.37 44.56 17.12
C SER A 477 48.84 44.46 17.15
N VAL A 478 48.31 43.39 17.76
CA VAL A 478 46.84 43.20 17.91
C VAL A 478 46.51 42.99 19.38
N ASP A 479 45.83 43.98 19.97
CA ASP A 479 45.30 43.93 21.33
C ASP A 479 43.80 44.26 21.40
N ARG A 480 43.16 44.40 20.23
CA ARG A 480 41.75 44.72 20.06
C ARG A 480 41.10 43.83 19.01
N ALA A 481 39.81 43.60 19.16
CA ALA A 481 38.99 42.92 18.16
C ALA A 481 37.82 43.83 17.75
N LEU A 482 37.51 43.82 16.45
CA LEU A 482 36.28 44.37 15.90
C LEU A 482 35.25 43.25 15.82
N GLU A 483 34.13 43.39 16.51
CA GLU A 483 33.02 42.45 16.44
C GLU A 483 31.86 43.04 15.65
N VAL A 484 31.37 42.26 14.68
CA VAL A 484 30.09 42.49 14.02
C VAL A 484 29.06 41.54 14.64
N VAL A 485 27.94 42.09 15.09
CA VAL A 485 26.87 41.38 15.80
C VAL A 485 25.62 41.43 14.94
N ILE A 486 25.14 40.27 14.51
CA ILE A 486 23.95 40.11 13.68
C ILE A 486 22.88 39.39 14.49
N ASP A 487 21.69 39.97 14.60
CA ASP A 487 20.53 39.29 15.17
C ASP A 487 20.01 38.25 14.15
N VAL A 488 20.07 36.97 14.52
CA VAL A 488 19.64 35.84 13.68
C VAL A 488 18.47 35.09 14.30
N THR A 489 17.73 35.74 15.20
CA THR A 489 16.70 35.09 16.02
C THR A 489 15.58 34.47 15.17
N GLU A 490 14.99 35.21 14.23
CA GLU A 490 13.94 34.67 13.35
C GLU A 490 14.43 33.50 12.50
N HIS A 491 15.61 33.64 11.91
CA HIS A 491 16.21 32.59 11.09
C HIS A 491 16.48 31.32 11.90
N LYS A 492 17.02 31.46 13.13
CA LYS A 492 17.28 30.33 14.01
C LYS A 492 15.99 29.66 14.50
N ARG A 493 14.94 30.43 14.80
CA ARG A 493 13.62 29.87 15.15
C ARG A 493 13.02 29.06 13.99
N ALA A 494 13.05 29.61 12.78
CA ALA A 494 12.55 28.91 11.58
C ALA A 494 13.34 27.62 11.28
N GLU A 495 14.67 27.65 11.41
CA GLU A 495 15.54 26.49 11.20
C GLU A 495 15.22 25.36 12.21
N ILE A 496 15.04 25.70 13.49
CA ILE A 496 14.68 24.74 14.55
C ILE A 496 13.29 24.16 14.28
N GLN A 497 12.30 24.99 13.91
CA GLN A 497 10.95 24.53 13.58
C GLN A 497 10.95 23.56 12.38
N LEU A 498 11.63 23.89 11.29
CA LEU A 498 11.71 23.03 10.09
C LEU A 498 12.38 21.68 10.38
N ARG A 499 13.49 21.69 11.13
CA ARG A 499 14.18 20.47 11.51
C ARG A 499 13.27 19.54 12.32
N LYS A 500 12.54 20.08 13.30
CA LYS A 500 11.60 19.32 14.13
C LYS A 500 10.43 18.77 13.33
N LEU A 501 9.87 19.55 12.40
CA LEU A 501 8.83 19.08 11.49
C LEU A 501 9.31 17.89 10.65
N PHE A 502 10.54 17.95 10.15
CA PHE A 502 11.14 16.86 9.39
C PHE A 502 11.36 15.60 10.25
N GLU A 503 11.89 15.74 11.46
CA GLU A 503 12.08 14.62 12.40
C GLU A 503 10.74 13.99 12.82
N THR A 504 9.72 14.81 13.13
CA THR A 504 8.36 14.35 13.48
C THR A 504 7.72 13.58 12.32
N SER A 505 7.78 14.14 11.11
CA SER A 505 7.24 13.51 9.89
C SER A 505 7.93 12.17 9.58
N LYS A 506 9.25 12.10 9.78
CA LYS A 506 10.01 10.86 9.61
C LYS A 506 9.59 9.78 10.61
N LEU A 507 9.35 10.14 11.88
CA LEU A 507 8.91 9.20 12.89
C LEU A 507 7.52 8.65 12.57
N ILE A 508 6.56 9.52 12.22
CA ILE A 508 5.19 9.12 11.86
C ILE A 508 5.15 8.21 10.63
N ASN A 509 6.03 8.44 9.65
CA ASN A 509 6.12 7.57 8.48
C ASN A 509 6.84 6.24 8.75
N SER A 510 7.62 6.13 9.84
CA SER A 510 8.40 4.92 10.15
C SER A 510 7.80 4.06 11.28
N THR A 511 6.88 4.59 12.07
CA THR A 511 6.22 3.83 13.14
C THR A 511 4.71 4.07 13.16
N MET A 512 3.95 3.01 13.44
CA MET A 512 2.50 3.10 13.72
C MET A 512 2.19 3.02 15.22
N ASP A 513 3.23 3.11 16.06
CA ASP A 513 3.12 3.05 17.51
C ASP A 513 2.69 4.42 18.06
N MET A 514 1.40 4.54 18.39
CA MET A 514 0.81 5.81 18.81
C MET A 514 1.41 6.35 20.10
N ASP A 515 1.84 5.48 21.02
CA ASP A 515 2.44 5.92 22.29
C ASP A 515 3.77 6.63 22.05
N LYS A 516 4.60 6.06 21.16
CA LYS A 516 5.87 6.69 20.75
C LYS A 516 5.68 7.98 19.99
N ILE A 517 4.67 8.04 19.12
CA ILE A 517 4.32 9.25 18.39
C ILE A 517 3.96 10.33 19.41
N PHE A 518 3.01 10.07 20.31
CA PHE A 518 2.58 11.03 21.33
C PHE A 518 3.69 11.46 22.28
N GLU A 519 4.60 10.55 22.66
CA GLU A 519 5.77 10.87 23.47
C GLU A 519 6.71 11.85 22.76
N PHE A 520 7.08 11.56 21.52
CA PHE A 520 7.94 12.45 20.72
C PHE A 520 7.33 13.84 20.49
N ILE A 521 6.02 13.89 20.28
CA ILE A 521 5.27 15.14 20.16
C ILE A 521 5.29 15.91 21.47
N SER A 522 5.01 15.25 22.59
CA SER A 522 5.04 15.84 23.91
C SER A 522 6.40 16.50 24.15
N ASP A 523 7.49 15.83 23.81
CA ASP A 523 8.85 16.39 23.91
C ASP A 523 9.04 17.59 22.98
N SER A 524 8.55 17.49 21.74
CA SER A 524 8.60 18.59 20.77
C SER A 524 7.87 19.84 21.26
N TYR A 525 6.69 19.69 21.86
CA TYR A 525 5.92 20.79 22.45
C TYR A 525 6.62 21.38 23.66
N ARG A 526 7.24 20.54 24.50
CA ARG A 526 7.93 20.98 25.72
C ARG A 526 9.08 21.91 25.39
N GLU A 527 9.80 21.62 24.32
CA GLU A 527 10.90 22.47 23.86
C GLU A 527 10.45 23.74 23.13
N LEU A 528 9.26 23.74 22.49
CA LEU A 528 8.78 24.89 21.72
C LEU A 528 8.13 25.96 22.59
N VAL A 529 7.17 25.58 23.41
CA VAL A 529 6.34 26.52 24.20
C VAL A 529 6.47 26.29 25.71
N GLY A 530 6.98 25.12 26.11
CA GLY A 530 7.01 24.69 27.51
C GLY A 530 5.61 24.42 28.06
N PHE A 531 5.49 23.43 28.93
CA PHE A 531 4.24 23.14 29.64
C PHE A 531 4.53 22.39 30.93
N ASP A 532 3.61 22.51 31.89
CA ASP A 532 3.59 21.68 33.10
C ASP A 532 2.86 20.37 32.82
N ASN A 533 1.76 20.42 32.05
CA ASN A 533 1.02 19.24 31.63
C ASN A 533 0.72 19.23 30.15
N PHE A 534 0.79 18.03 29.57
CA PHE A 534 0.40 17.75 28.20
C PHE A 534 -0.51 16.53 28.19
N ILE A 535 -1.70 16.68 27.60
CA ILE A 535 -2.74 15.66 27.55
C ILE A 535 -3.31 15.61 26.13
N VAL A 536 -3.47 14.41 25.58
CA VAL A 536 -4.14 14.18 24.30
C VAL A 536 -5.46 13.48 24.56
N PHE A 537 -6.55 14.11 24.11
CA PHE A 537 -7.89 13.55 24.12
C PHE A 537 -8.26 13.06 22.73
N LEU A 538 -8.85 11.87 22.63
CA LEU A 538 -9.36 11.33 21.37
C LEU A 538 -10.87 11.11 21.44
N VAL A 539 -11.55 11.35 20.33
CA VAL A 539 -13.00 11.13 20.20
C VAL A 539 -13.29 9.64 20.06
N SER A 540 -14.24 9.09 20.81
CA SER A 540 -14.67 7.69 20.68
C SER A 540 -15.32 7.40 19.31
N GLU A 541 -15.36 6.13 18.90
CA GLU A 541 -15.94 5.74 17.59
C GLU A 541 -17.42 6.13 17.45
N GLU A 542 -18.19 6.06 18.53
CA GLU A 542 -19.59 6.48 18.57
C GLU A 542 -19.76 8.01 18.57
N LYS A 543 -18.66 8.77 18.63
CA LYS A 543 -18.60 10.25 18.68
C LYS A 543 -19.37 10.89 19.84
N ASN A 544 -19.58 10.14 20.92
CA ASN A 544 -20.34 10.61 22.08
C ASN A 544 -19.44 11.10 23.22
N THR A 545 -18.19 10.63 23.26
CA THR A 545 -17.26 10.89 24.38
C THR A 545 -15.84 11.15 23.89
N LEU A 546 -15.05 11.80 24.73
CA LEU A 546 -13.60 11.97 24.58
C LEU A 546 -12.90 11.26 25.75
N TYR A 547 -11.85 10.52 25.44
CA TYR A 547 -11.03 9.81 26.44
C TYR A 547 -9.58 10.25 26.34
N VAL A 548 -8.84 10.14 27.44
CA VAL A 548 -7.40 10.43 27.46
C VAL A 548 -6.63 9.32 26.75
N ALA A 549 -6.02 9.64 25.62
CA ALA A 549 -5.18 8.71 24.87
C ALA A 549 -3.71 8.78 25.29
N TYR A 550 -3.25 9.96 25.71
CA TYR A 550 -1.89 10.16 26.22
C TYR A 550 -1.86 11.27 27.26
N ALA A 551 -0.95 11.14 28.23
CA ALA A 551 -0.63 12.18 29.17
C ALA A 551 0.84 12.10 29.59
N SER A 552 1.48 13.25 29.81
CA SER A 552 2.86 13.35 30.30
C SER A 552 3.02 12.73 31.69
N GLU A 553 4.20 12.15 32.00
CA GLU A 553 4.45 11.34 33.21
C GLU A 553 3.95 11.95 34.53
N GLY A 554 4.10 13.27 34.73
CA GLY A 554 3.70 13.95 35.97
C GLY A 554 2.19 13.94 36.28
N ILE A 555 1.34 13.74 35.27
CA ILE A 555 -0.12 13.79 35.42
C ILE A 555 -0.83 12.51 34.99
N ARG A 556 -0.14 11.63 34.24
CA ARG A 556 -0.71 10.43 33.59
C ARG A 556 -1.61 9.59 34.50
N ASP A 557 -1.16 9.24 35.70
CA ASP A 557 -1.93 8.39 36.61
C ASP A 557 -3.20 9.05 37.18
N LYS A 558 -3.26 10.39 37.20
CA LYS A 558 -4.42 11.14 37.69
C LYS A 558 -5.49 11.31 36.63
N VAL A 559 -5.13 11.26 35.35
CA VAL A 559 -6.03 11.63 34.23
C VAL A 559 -6.39 10.49 33.28
N LYS A 560 -5.69 9.34 33.34
CA LYS A 560 -5.91 8.21 32.41
C LYS A 560 -7.36 7.69 32.34
N ASP A 561 -8.10 7.76 33.45
CA ASP A 561 -9.48 7.25 33.54
C ASP A 561 -10.53 8.34 33.25
N ILE A 562 -10.11 9.56 32.87
CA ILE A 562 -11.02 10.65 32.55
C ILE A 562 -11.69 10.40 31.21
N VAL A 563 -13.02 10.47 31.21
CA VAL A 563 -13.89 10.48 30.03
C VAL A 563 -14.80 11.69 30.13
N THR A 564 -14.86 12.51 29.07
CA THR A 564 -15.75 13.68 28.98
C THR A 564 -16.72 13.56 27.81
N VAL A 565 -17.81 14.33 27.83
CA VAL A 565 -18.86 14.28 26.82
C VAL A 565 -18.47 15.13 25.61
N TYR A 566 -18.78 14.64 24.41
CA TYR A 566 -18.57 15.37 23.17
C TYR A 566 -19.41 16.66 23.16
N GLY A 567 -18.76 17.83 23.06
CA GLY A 567 -19.43 19.13 23.04
C GLY A 567 -19.68 19.78 24.39
N GLU A 568 -19.35 19.14 25.52
CA GLU A 568 -19.45 19.71 26.86
C GLU A 568 -18.08 19.95 27.51
N GLY A 569 -18.00 20.91 28.43
CA GLY A 569 -16.75 21.36 29.04
C GLY A 569 -15.79 22.01 28.03
N LEU A 570 -14.61 22.40 28.52
CA LEU A 570 -13.61 23.10 27.72
C LEU A 570 -13.15 22.28 26.49
N ILE A 571 -12.75 21.03 26.71
CA ILE A 571 -12.25 20.13 25.66
C ILE A 571 -13.35 19.78 24.65
N GLY A 572 -14.55 19.44 25.13
CA GLY A 572 -15.67 19.11 24.25
C GLY A 572 -16.11 20.31 23.40
N HIS A 573 -16.06 21.52 23.96
CA HIS A 573 -16.36 22.74 23.22
C HIS A 573 -15.37 22.99 22.07
N ALA A 574 -14.06 22.88 22.35
CA ALA A 574 -13.00 23.05 21.35
C ALA A 574 -13.16 22.06 20.18
N VAL A 575 -13.44 20.79 20.49
CA VAL A 575 -13.63 19.72 19.48
C VAL A 575 -14.89 19.93 18.64
N ARG A 576 -16.01 20.34 19.26
CA ARG A 576 -17.29 20.55 18.57
C ARG A 576 -17.27 21.75 17.64
N HIS A 577 -16.63 22.84 18.04
CA HIS A 577 -16.57 24.09 17.28
C HIS A 577 -15.31 24.20 16.41
N LYS A 578 -14.35 23.28 16.59
CA LYS A 578 -13.05 23.29 15.92
C LYS A 578 -12.28 24.59 16.15
N GLU A 579 -12.36 25.08 17.38
CA GLU A 579 -11.77 26.35 17.78
C GLU A 579 -10.65 26.10 18.78
N THR A 580 -9.49 26.71 18.54
CA THR A 580 -8.38 26.72 19.49
C THR A 580 -8.73 27.68 20.62
N LEU A 581 -8.67 27.18 21.86
CA LEU A 581 -8.95 27.99 23.05
C LEU A 581 -7.64 28.37 23.73
N LEU A 582 -7.37 29.66 23.86
CA LEU A 582 -6.26 30.22 24.64
C LEU A 582 -6.85 30.94 25.86
N LEU A 583 -6.53 30.46 27.07
CA LEU A 583 -7.00 31.06 28.32
C LEU A 583 -5.81 31.48 29.17
N GLY A 584 -5.75 32.77 29.50
CA GLY A 584 -4.77 33.33 30.43
C GLY A 584 -5.07 33.01 31.91
N ASN A 585 -6.36 32.82 32.24
CA ASN A 585 -6.83 32.32 33.53
C ASN A 585 -7.97 31.29 33.37
N ALA A 586 -7.68 30.02 33.67
CA ALA A 586 -8.64 28.93 33.56
C ALA A 586 -9.79 29.05 34.58
N HIS A 587 -9.59 29.67 35.73
CA HIS A 587 -10.61 29.80 36.78
C HIS A 587 -11.74 30.78 36.42
N GLU A 588 -11.50 31.67 35.47
CA GLU A 588 -12.48 32.66 35.01
C GLU A 588 -13.49 32.07 34.02
N ASP A 589 -13.13 30.99 33.32
CA ASP A 589 -14.03 30.34 32.37
C ASP A 589 -14.87 29.26 33.06
N SER A 590 -16.19 29.43 33.07
CA SER A 590 -17.12 28.44 33.66
C SER A 590 -17.02 27.03 33.06
N ARG A 591 -16.53 26.88 31.82
CA ARG A 591 -16.36 25.60 31.10
C ARG A 591 -15.14 24.80 31.57
N SER A 592 -14.23 25.43 32.32
CA SER A 592 -13.07 24.76 32.90
C SER A 592 -13.43 23.89 34.11
N LYS A 593 -14.54 24.22 34.78
CA LYS A 593 -15.01 23.52 35.99
C LYS A 593 -15.35 22.06 35.66
N GLY A 594 -14.61 21.13 36.25
CA GLY A 594 -14.93 19.69 36.18
C GLY A 594 -13.91 18.79 35.50
N ILE A 595 -12.68 19.26 35.22
CA ILE A 595 -11.55 18.38 34.83
C ILE A 595 -10.71 18.08 36.09
N PRO A 596 -10.85 16.91 36.74
CA PRO A 596 -10.17 16.59 38.00
C PRO A 596 -8.65 16.59 37.82
N GLY A 597 -7.93 17.31 38.69
CA GLY A 597 -6.46 17.38 38.67
C GLY A 597 -5.85 18.32 37.62
N VAL A 598 -6.67 18.94 36.76
CA VAL A 598 -6.26 19.87 35.69
C VAL A 598 -6.74 21.31 35.93
N THR A 599 -7.77 21.52 36.74
CA THR A 599 -8.24 22.89 37.06
C THR A 599 -8.04 23.29 38.51
N ASP A 600 -7.47 22.41 39.33
CA ASP A 600 -7.20 22.67 40.74
C ASP A 600 -5.83 23.33 40.98
N SER A 601 -4.99 23.44 39.95
CA SER A 601 -3.58 23.82 40.10
C SER A 601 -2.99 24.64 38.94
N PHE A 602 -3.72 24.86 37.84
CA PHE A 602 -3.19 25.48 36.62
C PHE A 602 -3.99 26.72 36.25
N THR A 603 -3.28 27.75 35.80
CA THR A 603 -3.86 29.08 35.63
C THR A 603 -3.91 29.47 34.15
N SER A 604 -2.95 29.11 33.31
CA SER A 604 -3.05 29.30 31.85
C SER A 604 -3.06 27.99 31.08
N LEU A 605 -3.77 27.96 29.94
CA LEU A 605 -3.89 26.76 29.10
C LEU A 605 -4.15 27.09 27.63
N ILE A 606 -3.82 26.11 26.78
CA ILE A 606 -4.23 26.04 25.37
C ILE A 606 -4.93 24.71 25.13
N VAL A 607 -6.08 24.74 24.48
CA VAL A 607 -6.74 23.56 23.91
C VAL A 607 -6.74 23.67 22.40
N PHE A 608 -6.04 22.74 21.75
CA PHE A 608 -5.90 22.70 20.30
C PHE A 608 -6.72 21.54 19.70
N PRO A 609 -7.74 21.79 18.87
CA PRO A 609 -8.52 20.73 18.24
C PRO A 609 -7.72 20.03 17.14
N LEU A 610 -7.74 18.70 17.12
CA LEU A 610 -7.08 17.88 16.10
C LEU A 610 -8.07 17.66 14.95
N THR A 611 -7.95 18.46 13.89
CA THR A 611 -8.88 18.47 12.75
C THR A 611 -8.26 17.94 11.47
N ILE A 612 -9.06 17.22 10.69
CA ILE A 612 -8.70 16.74 9.36
C ILE A 612 -9.90 16.97 8.46
N GLU A 613 -9.75 17.81 7.44
CA GLU A 613 -10.86 18.25 6.59
C GLU A 613 -12.03 18.80 7.44
N GLU A 614 -13.18 18.11 7.44
CA GLU A 614 -14.38 18.49 8.20
C GLU A 614 -14.58 17.71 9.52
N GLU A 615 -13.69 16.81 9.92
CA GLU A 615 -13.82 16.05 11.16
C GLU A 615 -12.76 16.42 12.20
N CYS A 616 -13.15 16.42 13.48
CA CYS A 616 -12.25 16.56 14.60
C CYS A 616 -12.05 15.20 15.26
N VAL A 617 -10.81 14.71 15.28
CA VAL A 617 -10.44 13.37 15.80
C VAL A 617 -10.08 13.38 17.28
N GLY A 618 -9.87 14.57 17.86
CA GLY A 618 -9.43 14.75 19.23
C GLY A 618 -9.05 16.18 19.56
N ALA A 619 -8.39 16.39 20.69
CA ALA A 619 -7.79 17.68 21.07
C ALA A 619 -6.53 17.47 21.91
N ILE A 620 -5.58 18.38 21.77
CA ILE A 620 -4.40 18.50 22.63
C ILE A 620 -4.69 19.56 23.67
N HIS A 621 -4.34 19.28 24.91
CA HIS A 621 -4.44 20.20 26.01
C HIS A 621 -3.07 20.39 26.65
N ILE A 622 -2.60 21.65 26.68
CA ILE A 622 -1.38 22.05 27.37
C ILE A 622 -1.70 23.13 28.41
N SER A 623 -1.01 23.10 29.55
CA SER A 623 -1.27 24.01 30.66
C SER A 623 -0.02 24.36 31.47
N LYS A 624 -0.04 25.54 32.09
CA LYS A 624 0.96 26.07 33.02
C LYS A 624 0.32 26.59 34.30
N ILE A 625 1.07 26.54 35.40
CA ILE A 625 0.66 27.09 36.71
C ILE A 625 0.66 28.63 36.70
N GLU A 626 1.47 29.27 35.86
CA GLU A 626 1.53 30.74 35.78
C GLU A 626 0.31 31.33 35.04
N GLU A 627 -0.15 32.52 35.46
CA GLU A 627 -1.18 33.28 34.74
C GLU A 627 -0.61 33.92 33.48
N ASN A 628 -1.41 33.94 32.41
CA ASN A 628 -1.03 34.54 31.12
C ASN A 628 0.31 34.03 30.58
N ALA A 629 0.64 32.76 30.80
CA ALA A 629 1.92 32.17 30.41
C ALA A 629 2.00 31.75 28.94
N TYR A 630 0.94 31.98 28.16
CA TYR A 630 0.83 31.67 26.75
C TYR A 630 0.26 32.86 25.97
N ASP A 631 0.74 33.05 24.74
CA ASP A 631 0.28 34.08 23.80
C ASP A 631 -0.13 33.49 22.43
N GLU A 632 -0.42 34.35 21.45
CA GLU A 632 -0.78 33.92 20.09
C GLU A 632 0.41 33.32 19.31
N ASP A 633 1.65 33.75 19.60
CA ASP A 633 2.85 33.22 18.95
C ASP A 633 3.09 31.76 19.38
N ASP A 634 2.79 31.42 20.64
CA ASP A 634 2.82 30.04 21.13
C ASP A 634 1.84 29.13 20.37
N VAL A 635 0.64 29.65 20.06
CA VAL A 635 -0.39 28.91 19.30
C VAL A 635 0.07 28.68 17.86
N GLU A 636 0.65 29.70 17.21
CA GLU A 636 1.24 29.57 15.87
C GLU A 636 2.38 28.53 15.84
N ALA A 637 3.25 28.52 16.87
CA ALA A 637 4.39 27.62 16.94
C ALA A 637 4.01 26.13 16.98
N ILE A 638 2.87 25.78 17.59
CA ILE A 638 2.42 24.38 17.77
C ILE A 638 1.39 23.92 16.72
N LYS A 639 0.85 24.85 15.93
CA LYS A 639 -0.21 24.57 14.94
C LYS A 639 0.19 23.50 13.93
N LEU A 640 1.37 23.63 13.31
CA LEU A 640 1.87 22.66 12.34
C LEU A 640 2.05 21.26 12.93
N LEU A 641 2.53 21.16 14.17
CA LEU A 641 2.65 19.86 14.85
C LEU A 641 1.27 19.25 15.12
N SER A 642 0.28 20.07 15.50
CA SER A 642 -1.10 19.61 15.71
C SER A 642 -1.73 18.99 14.45
N GLU A 643 -1.49 19.58 13.28
CA GLU A 643 -2.00 19.06 12.00
C GLU A 643 -1.39 17.70 11.64
N ILE A 644 -0.09 17.55 11.89
CA ILE A 644 0.65 16.30 11.68
C ILE A 644 0.08 15.17 12.56
N ILE A 645 -0.24 15.48 13.81
CA ILE A 645 -0.83 14.53 14.77
C ILE A 645 -2.21 14.09 14.35
N SER A 646 -3.01 15.06 13.91
CA SER A 646 -4.34 14.80 13.39
C SER A 646 -4.25 13.73 12.29
N SER A 647 -3.36 13.92 11.32
CA SER A 647 -3.11 12.96 10.24
C SER A 647 -2.64 11.58 10.74
N ALA A 648 -1.70 11.53 11.69
CA ALA A 648 -1.19 10.29 12.26
C ALA A 648 -2.29 9.47 12.97
N VAL A 649 -3.14 10.14 13.77
CA VAL A 649 -4.26 9.51 14.49
C VAL A 649 -5.26 8.89 13.50
N ARG A 650 -5.59 9.58 12.39
CA ARG A 650 -6.48 9.04 11.35
C ARG A 650 -5.89 7.82 10.66
N ASN A 651 -4.61 7.89 10.28
CA ASN A 651 -3.95 6.77 9.61
C ASN A 651 -3.90 5.53 10.50
N SER A 652 -3.64 5.70 11.80
CA SER A 652 -3.65 4.61 12.77
C SER A 652 -5.04 3.97 12.92
N ARG A 653 -6.11 4.78 13.01
CA ARG A 653 -7.50 4.28 13.05
C ARG A 653 -7.87 3.50 11.79
N LEU A 654 -7.62 4.08 10.62
CA LEU A 654 -7.88 3.42 9.33
C LEU A 654 -7.13 2.09 9.22
N TYR A 655 -5.87 2.05 9.64
CA TYR A 655 -5.08 0.83 9.62
C TYR A 655 -5.66 -0.24 10.55
N HIS A 656 -6.11 0.14 11.75
CA HIS A 656 -6.74 -0.79 12.69
C HIS A 656 -8.06 -1.35 12.13
N GLU A 657 -8.91 -0.49 11.56
CA GLU A 657 -10.16 -0.89 10.90
C GLU A 657 -9.89 -1.85 9.73
N ILE A 658 -8.90 -1.55 8.89
CA ILE A 658 -8.50 -2.41 7.76
C ILE A 658 -7.99 -3.76 8.27
N LYS A 659 -7.17 -3.78 9.32
CA LYS A 659 -6.61 -5.02 9.88
C LYS A 659 -7.68 -5.88 10.52
N GLU A 660 -8.60 -5.28 11.28
CA GLU A 660 -9.71 -6.00 11.91
C GLU A 660 -10.69 -6.53 10.85
N PHE A 661 -11.00 -5.72 9.83
CA PHE A 661 -11.81 -6.17 8.71
C PHE A 661 -11.14 -7.29 7.92
N GLY A 662 -9.83 -7.18 7.67
CA GLY A 662 -9.00 -8.22 7.04
C GLY A 662 -9.06 -9.53 7.80
N GLY A 663 -8.85 -9.51 9.12
CA GLY A 663 -8.94 -10.71 9.96
C GLY A 663 -10.34 -11.34 9.97
N LYS A 664 -11.41 -10.54 10.01
CA LYS A 664 -12.79 -11.03 9.90
C LYS A 664 -13.07 -11.64 8.52
N LEU A 665 -12.52 -11.07 7.45
CA LEU A 665 -12.68 -11.56 6.08
C LEU A 665 -11.91 -12.87 5.87
N GLU A 666 -10.67 -12.96 6.34
CA GLU A 666 -9.86 -14.19 6.29
C GLU A 666 -10.56 -15.36 6.99
N MET A 667 -11.11 -15.14 8.18
CA MET A 667 -11.87 -16.17 8.89
C MET A 667 -13.10 -16.64 8.09
N ARG A 668 -13.83 -15.72 7.46
CA ARG A 668 -14.98 -16.09 6.60
C ARG A 668 -14.56 -16.83 5.34
N ILE A 669 -13.47 -16.42 4.69
CA ILE A 669 -12.94 -17.11 3.51
C ILE A 669 -12.51 -18.53 3.88
N ALA A 670 -11.84 -18.71 5.03
CA ALA A 670 -11.43 -20.03 5.52
C ALA A 670 -12.64 -20.93 5.84
N GLU A 671 -13.68 -20.39 6.50
CA GLU A 671 -14.91 -21.13 6.78
C GLU A 671 -15.63 -21.55 5.49
N ARG A 672 -15.79 -20.62 4.54
CA ARG A 672 -16.44 -20.89 3.25
C ARG A 672 -15.65 -21.89 2.40
N SER A 673 -14.32 -21.79 2.38
CA SER A 673 -13.45 -22.74 1.66
C SER A 673 -13.58 -24.16 2.22
N ARG A 674 -13.62 -24.29 3.55
CA ARG A 674 -13.83 -25.59 4.22
C ARG A 674 -15.19 -26.21 3.88
N ARG A 675 -16.26 -25.42 3.85
CA ARG A 675 -17.61 -25.90 3.45
C ARG A 675 -17.60 -26.44 2.01
N ILE A 676 -17.00 -25.69 1.08
CA ILE A 676 -16.88 -26.10 -0.34
C ILE A 676 -16.09 -27.41 -0.46
N GLU A 677 -14.97 -27.55 0.26
CA GLU A 677 -14.17 -28.77 0.27
C GLU A 677 -14.98 -29.99 0.72
N ILE A 678 -15.76 -29.86 1.80
CA ILE A 678 -16.65 -30.93 2.29
C ILE A 678 -17.65 -31.32 1.18
N LEU A 679 -18.38 -30.35 0.61
CA LEU A 679 -19.38 -30.62 -0.43
C LEU A 679 -18.77 -31.28 -1.69
N LEU A 680 -17.57 -30.86 -2.11
CA LEU A 680 -16.85 -31.47 -3.24
C LEU A 680 -16.43 -32.92 -2.92
N LYS A 681 -15.88 -33.16 -1.72
CA LYS A 681 -15.53 -34.49 -1.24
C LYS A 681 -16.76 -35.41 -1.21
N THR A 682 -17.89 -34.93 -0.69
CA THR A 682 -19.16 -35.67 -0.68
C THR A 682 -19.59 -36.06 -2.09
N ARG A 683 -19.57 -35.11 -3.03
CA ARG A 683 -19.93 -35.34 -4.43
C ARG A 683 -19.07 -36.43 -5.06
N LEU A 684 -17.74 -36.38 -4.87
CA LEU A 684 -16.81 -37.35 -5.41
C LEU A 684 -17.01 -38.75 -4.80
N SER A 685 -17.29 -38.83 -3.50
CA SER A 685 -17.60 -40.09 -2.81
C SER A 685 -18.91 -40.71 -3.33
N LEU A 686 -19.98 -39.91 -3.43
CA LEU A 686 -21.26 -40.37 -3.98
C LEU A 686 -21.12 -40.80 -5.43
N GLN A 687 -20.28 -40.15 -6.24
CA GLN A 687 -20.07 -40.55 -7.63
C GLN A 687 -19.54 -41.98 -7.78
N LYS A 688 -18.75 -42.47 -6.83
CA LYS A 688 -18.14 -43.82 -6.85
C LYS A 688 -18.99 -44.87 -6.13
N GLU A 689 -19.97 -44.45 -5.34
CA GLU A 689 -20.80 -45.35 -4.54
C GLU A 689 -22.00 -45.88 -5.33
N GLY A 690 -22.37 -47.13 -5.07
CA GLY A 690 -23.48 -47.83 -5.74
C GLY A 690 -24.57 -48.36 -4.80
N GLY A 691 -24.29 -48.48 -3.48
CA GLY A 691 -25.25 -48.93 -2.48
C GLY A 691 -25.92 -47.77 -1.74
N TRP A 692 -27.24 -47.84 -1.54
CA TRP A 692 -28.00 -46.74 -0.92
C TRP A 692 -27.56 -46.46 0.51
N GLU A 693 -27.39 -47.49 1.33
CA GLU A 693 -26.93 -47.36 2.73
C GLU A 693 -25.64 -46.55 2.86
N LYS A 694 -24.62 -46.87 2.06
CA LYS A 694 -23.33 -46.16 2.10
C LYS A 694 -23.43 -44.73 1.56
N GLY A 695 -24.22 -44.50 0.52
CA GLY A 695 -24.45 -43.17 -0.02
C GLY A 695 -25.19 -42.27 0.97
N LEU A 696 -26.23 -42.78 1.62
CA LEU A 696 -26.99 -42.07 2.64
C LEU A 696 -26.14 -41.82 3.91
N ALA A 697 -25.29 -42.77 4.31
CA ALA A 697 -24.31 -42.56 5.37
C ALA A 697 -23.30 -41.45 5.04
N THR A 698 -22.83 -41.38 3.79
CA THR A 698 -21.92 -40.32 3.32
C THR A 698 -22.56 -38.93 3.44
N ILE A 699 -23.86 -38.81 3.12
CA ILE A 699 -24.62 -37.56 3.32
C ILE A 699 -24.67 -37.18 4.81
N ILE A 700 -25.01 -38.14 5.69
CA ILE A 700 -25.03 -37.91 7.14
C ILE A 700 -23.66 -37.45 7.68
N GLU A 701 -22.58 -38.11 7.29
CA GLU A 701 -21.23 -37.71 7.71
C GLU A 701 -20.86 -36.30 7.22
N SER A 702 -21.27 -35.95 6.00
CA SER A 702 -21.02 -34.62 5.44
C SER A 702 -21.80 -33.53 6.18
N MET A 703 -23.04 -33.81 6.60
CA MET A 703 -23.81 -32.89 7.44
C MET A 703 -23.11 -32.71 8.81
N LEU A 704 -22.55 -33.76 9.41
CA LEU A 704 -21.77 -33.62 10.65
C LEU A 704 -20.48 -32.81 10.44
N GLU A 705 -19.76 -33.02 9.32
CA GLU A 705 -18.54 -32.26 8.97
C GLU A 705 -18.82 -30.76 8.75
N LEU A 706 -20.02 -30.41 8.26
CA LEU A 706 -20.52 -29.03 8.13
C LEU A 706 -20.89 -28.39 9.48
N GLY A 707 -20.86 -29.16 10.57
CA GLY A 707 -21.08 -28.67 11.92
C GLY A 707 -22.52 -28.78 12.43
N PHE A 708 -23.38 -29.57 11.77
CA PHE A 708 -24.67 -29.92 12.32
C PHE A 708 -24.52 -30.98 13.42
N GLU A 709 -25.25 -30.83 14.53
CA GLU A 709 -25.09 -31.73 15.68
C GLU A 709 -26.03 -32.93 15.63
N ARG A 710 -27.26 -32.70 15.17
CA ARG A 710 -28.26 -33.75 15.03
C ARG A 710 -28.79 -33.71 13.61
N VAL A 711 -28.68 -34.85 12.93
CA VAL A 711 -28.95 -34.97 11.50
C VAL A 711 -29.70 -36.27 11.24
N GLY A 712 -30.62 -36.25 10.29
CA GLY A 712 -31.42 -37.43 9.95
C GLY A 712 -31.94 -37.40 8.52
N ILE A 713 -32.13 -38.59 7.95
CA ILE A 713 -32.78 -38.83 6.66
C ILE A 713 -34.07 -39.57 6.93
N PHE A 714 -35.16 -39.02 6.39
CA PHE A 714 -36.49 -39.58 6.50
C PHE A 714 -36.99 -39.97 5.11
N LEU A 715 -37.37 -41.22 4.92
CA LEU A 715 -37.87 -41.73 3.64
C LEU A 715 -39.39 -41.59 3.60
N VAL A 716 -39.91 -41.21 2.43
CA VAL A 716 -41.36 -41.24 2.21
C VAL A 716 -41.75 -42.68 1.90
N ASP A 717 -42.61 -43.26 2.75
CA ASP A 717 -43.28 -44.51 2.44
C ASP A 717 -44.54 -44.19 1.62
N PRO A 718 -44.53 -44.44 0.29
CA PRO A 718 -45.68 -44.18 -0.57
C PRO A 718 -46.89 -45.08 -0.25
N MET A 719 -46.67 -46.23 0.41
CA MET A 719 -47.71 -47.20 0.75
C MET A 719 -48.42 -46.85 2.04
N ARG A 720 -47.69 -46.66 3.14
CA ARG A 720 -48.26 -46.20 4.41
C ARG A 720 -48.70 -44.74 4.37
N LYS A 721 -48.32 -44.01 3.30
CA LYS A 721 -48.45 -42.55 3.18
C LYS A 721 -47.90 -41.93 4.45
N ALA A 722 -46.67 -42.30 4.79
CA ALA A 722 -45.98 -41.88 5.99
C ALA A 722 -44.56 -41.39 5.66
N LEU A 723 -43.98 -40.64 6.58
CA LEU A 723 -42.60 -40.21 6.58
C LEU A 723 -41.88 -40.98 7.68
N ASP A 724 -41.00 -41.89 7.26
CA ASP A 724 -40.35 -42.87 8.13
C ASP A 724 -38.90 -42.46 8.38
N PHE A 725 -38.49 -42.48 9.64
CA PHE A 725 -37.08 -42.26 9.99
C PHE A 725 -36.24 -43.44 9.48
N HIS A 726 -35.25 -43.16 8.64
CA HIS A 726 -34.41 -44.20 8.06
C HIS A 726 -33.05 -44.29 8.74
N THR A 727 -32.32 -43.16 8.82
CA THR A 727 -31.00 -43.13 9.46
C THR A 727 -30.67 -41.74 9.98
N GLY A 728 -29.80 -41.64 10.98
CA GLY A 728 -29.38 -40.36 11.55
C GLY A 728 -28.28 -40.48 12.60
N ARG A 729 -27.75 -39.34 13.00
CA ARG A 729 -26.70 -39.18 14.02
C ARG A 729 -27.06 -38.04 14.96
N GLY A 730 -26.77 -38.20 16.25
CA GLY A 730 -27.12 -37.22 17.29
C GLY A 730 -28.60 -37.19 17.67
N ILE A 731 -29.45 -37.95 16.97
CA ILE A 731 -30.88 -38.07 17.20
C ILE A 731 -31.17 -39.38 17.95
N GLU A 732 -31.59 -39.33 19.21
CA GLU A 732 -32.13 -40.51 19.93
C GLU A 732 -33.62 -40.65 19.61
N LEU A 733 -33.94 -41.37 18.53
CA LEU A 733 -35.31 -41.73 18.19
C LEU A 733 -35.49 -43.24 18.20
N PRO A 734 -36.72 -43.73 18.49
CA PRO A 734 -37.04 -45.13 18.24
C PRO A 734 -36.88 -45.43 16.73
N GLU A 735 -36.23 -46.56 16.41
CA GLU A 735 -36.03 -47.05 15.02
C GLU A 735 -37.34 -47.22 14.21
N SER A 736 -38.51 -47.01 14.83
CA SER A 736 -39.84 -47.16 14.26
C SER A 736 -40.64 -45.85 14.19
N LEU A 737 -39.99 -44.68 14.22
CA LEU A 737 -40.72 -43.42 14.09
C LEU A 737 -41.28 -43.28 12.66
N SER A 738 -42.61 -43.38 12.56
CA SER A 738 -43.38 -43.20 11.33
C SER A 738 -44.44 -42.13 11.55
N VAL A 739 -44.45 -41.09 10.72
CA VAL A 739 -45.41 -39.98 10.82
C VAL A 739 -46.31 -39.96 9.59
N SER A 740 -47.63 -40.04 9.78
CA SER A 740 -48.56 -40.01 8.64
C SER A 740 -48.44 -38.71 7.83
N LEU A 741 -48.37 -38.80 6.50
CA LEU A 741 -48.39 -37.65 5.59
C LEU A 741 -49.71 -36.84 5.66
N LYS A 742 -50.74 -37.36 6.34
CA LYS A 742 -51.96 -36.60 6.64
C LYS A 742 -51.75 -35.57 7.76
N ASP A 743 -50.72 -35.74 8.59
CA ASP A 743 -50.38 -34.88 9.72
C ASP A 743 -49.62 -33.63 9.26
N THR A 744 -50.35 -32.63 8.77
CA THR A 744 -49.78 -31.37 8.24
C THR A 744 -49.12 -30.50 9.29
N ASP A 745 -49.41 -30.76 10.57
CA ASP A 745 -48.83 -30.01 11.68
C ASP A 745 -47.38 -30.41 11.92
N PHE A 746 -46.92 -31.54 11.37
CA PHE A 746 -45.54 -31.98 11.47
C PHE A 746 -44.66 -31.33 10.39
N PHE A 747 -43.60 -30.62 10.80
CA PHE A 747 -42.78 -29.84 9.87
C PHE A 747 -42.10 -30.68 8.77
N GLY A 748 -41.67 -31.91 9.07
CA GLY A 748 -41.12 -32.83 8.05
C GLY A 748 -42.15 -33.25 7.01
N VAL A 749 -43.41 -33.48 7.41
CA VAL A 749 -44.51 -33.80 6.49
C VAL A 749 -44.84 -32.59 5.63
N LYS A 750 -44.84 -31.39 6.23
CA LYS A 750 -45.03 -30.13 5.52
C LYS A 750 -43.97 -29.93 4.44
N CYS A 751 -42.70 -30.16 4.77
CA CYS A 751 -41.56 -30.10 3.84
C CYS A 751 -41.77 -31.00 2.61
N VAL A 752 -42.08 -32.27 2.84
CA VAL A 752 -42.29 -33.27 1.76
C VAL A 752 -43.52 -32.94 0.91
N ARG A 753 -44.64 -32.56 1.53
CA ARG A 753 -45.90 -32.28 0.81
C ARG A 753 -45.85 -31.00 0.00
N GLU A 754 -45.26 -29.95 0.57
CA GLU A 754 -45.12 -28.65 -0.11
C GLU A 754 -43.93 -28.64 -1.08
N LYS A 755 -43.09 -29.69 -1.09
CA LYS A 755 -41.92 -29.85 -1.96
C LYS A 755 -40.97 -28.65 -1.87
N ARG A 756 -40.80 -28.11 -0.66
CA ARG A 756 -39.92 -26.97 -0.38
C ARG A 756 -39.22 -27.12 0.95
N THR A 757 -38.07 -26.47 1.06
CA THR A 757 -37.33 -26.33 2.30
C THR A 757 -38.14 -25.61 3.37
N ILE A 758 -38.12 -26.14 4.59
CA ILE A 758 -38.74 -25.55 5.77
C ILE A 758 -37.63 -25.17 6.75
N HIS A 759 -37.28 -23.89 6.80
CA HIS A 759 -36.33 -23.33 7.76
C HIS A 759 -37.08 -22.64 8.90
N VAL A 760 -36.89 -23.12 10.12
CA VAL A 760 -37.46 -22.53 11.34
C VAL A 760 -36.33 -21.88 12.13
N ARG A 761 -36.31 -20.55 12.15
CA ARG A 761 -35.30 -19.76 12.88
C ARG A 761 -35.56 -19.72 14.38
N GLU A 762 -36.82 -19.71 14.78
CA GLU A 762 -37.25 -19.75 16.17
C GLU A 762 -38.49 -20.63 16.32
N TYR A 763 -38.36 -21.74 17.05
CA TYR A 763 -39.41 -22.75 17.15
C TYR A 763 -40.53 -22.31 18.10
N ASN A 764 -41.74 -22.23 17.56
CA ASN A 764 -42.97 -22.02 18.31
C ASN A 764 -43.85 -23.30 18.27
N PRO A 765 -44.07 -23.98 19.41
CA PRO A 765 -44.89 -25.20 19.47
C PRO A 765 -46.34 -25.03 19.00
N LYS A 766 -46.84 -23.79 18.87
CA LYS A 766 -48.19 -23.50 18.34
C LYS A 766 -48.27 -23.55 16.82
N GLU A 767 -47.15 -23.45 16.11
CA GLU A 767 -47.08 -23.40 14.64
C GLU A 767 -46.91 -24.78 13.99
N GLY A 768 -46.60 -25.80 14.80
CA GLY A 768 -46.43 -27.17 14.35
C GLY A 768 -45.62 -27.99 15.34
N ARG A 769 -45.45 -29.29 15.04
CA ARG A 769 -44.68 -30.25 15.83
C ARG A 769 -43.41 -30.64 15.10
N GLN A 770 -42.32 -30.78 15.86
CA GLN A 770 -41.02 -31.25 15.40
C GLN A 770 -40.64 -32.56 16.09
N VAL A 771 -39.80 -33.36 15.43
CA VAL A 771 -39.26 -34.66 15.90
C VAL A 771 -38.80 -34.61 17.36
N VAL A 772 -38.11 -33.55 17.77
CA VAL A 772 -37.69 -33.32 19.15
C VAL A 772 -38.04 -31.88 19.54
N SER A 773 -38.74 -31.70 20.67
CA SER A 773 -39.34 -30.42 21.07
C SER A 773 -38.37 -29.39 21.66
N ASN A 774 -37.09 -29.74 21.84
CA ASN A 774 -36.08 -28.89 22.50
C ASN A 774 -35.20 -28.06 21.54
N SER A 775 -35.42 -28.16 20.22
CA SER A 775 -34.67 -27.38 19.23
C SER A 775 -35.16 -25.94 19.15
N LYS A 776 -34.25 -24.96 19.25
CA LYS A 776 -34.58 -23.54 19.03
C LYS A 776 -34.70 -23.19 17.55
N SER A 777 -33.88 -23.79 16.70
CA SER A 777 -33.88 -23.63 15.25
C SER A 777 -33.62 -24.98 14.58
N PHE A 778 -34.28 -25.26 13.47
CA PHE A 778 -34.12 -26.49 12.70
C PHE A 778 -34.48 -26.28 11.23
N VAL A 779 -34.06 -27.20 10.38
CA VAL A 779 -34.34 -27.17 8.94
C VAL A 779 -34.72 -28.56 8.44
N TRP A 780 -35.68 -28.57 7.51
CA TRP A 780 -36.06 -29.72 6.70
C TRP A 780 -35.87 -29.40 5.23
N VAL A 781 -35.20 -30.28 4.49
CA VAL A 781 -34.94 -30.12 3.06
C VAL A 781 -35.46 -31.35 2.32
N PRO A 782 -36.34 -31.21 1.31
CA PRO A 782 -36.85 -32.35 0.58
C PRO A 782 -35.82 -32.87 -0.42
N ILE A 783 -35.68 -34.18 -0.52
CA ILE A 783 -34.90 -34.87 -1.55
C ILE A 783 -35.86 -35.19 -2.69
N MET A 784 -35.69 -34.50 -3.82
CA MET A 784 -36.60 -34.55 -4.96
C MET A 784 -36.08 -35.50 -6.05
N VAL A 785 -36.79 -36.59 -6.31
CA VAL A 785 -36.48 -37.54 -7.40
C VAL A 785 -37.64 -37.50 -8.39
N GLN A 786 -37.36 -37.22 -9.68
CA GLN A 786 -38.38 -37.14 -10.74
C GLN A 786 -39.59 -36.25 -10.37
N ASN A 787 -39.33 -35.11 -9.72
CA ASN A 787 -40.33 -34.15 -9.24
C ASN A 787 -41.25 -34.66 -8.11
N GLU A 788 -40.93 -35.77 -7.48
CA GLU A 788 -41.57 -36.26 -6.26
C GLU A 788 -40.62 -36.16 -5.06
N ALA A 789 -41.16 -35.82 -3.89
CA ALA A 789 -40.38 -35.81 -2.66
C ALA A 789 -40.20 -37.25 -2.19
N PHE A 790 -39.01 -37.80 -2.44
CA PHE A 790 -38.66 -39.17 -2.11
C PHE A 790 -38.27 -39.32 -0.63
N ALA A 791 -37.59 -38.30 -0.10
CA ALA A 791 -37.11 -38.27 1.27
C ALA A 791 -37.01 -36.82 1.77
N ALA A 792 -36.64 -36.63 3.02
CA ALA A 792 -36.25 -35.33 3.56
C ALA A 792 -35.02 -35.45 4.46
N LEU A 793 -34.11 -34.50 4.33
CA LEU A 793 -33.04 -34.27 5.30
C LEU A 793 -33.57 -33.39 6.44
N ALA A 794 -33.18 -33.71 7.67
CA ALA A 794 -33.46 -32.92 8.85
C ALA A 794 -32.16 -32.59 9.58
N ALA A 795 -31.99 -31.34 10.03
CA ALA A 795 -30.83 -30.94 10.82
C ALA A 795 -31.17 -29.90 11.90
N ASP A 796 -30.48 -29.99 13.05
CA ASP A 796 -30.47 -28.95 14.09
C ASP A 796 -29.23 -28.98 15.02
N ASN A 797 -29.11 -27.93 15.84
CA ASN A 797 -27.98 -27.66 16.74
C ASN A 797 -28.46 -27.37 18.17
N VAL A 798 -28.65 -28.41 18.98
CA VAL A 798 -29.24 -28.28 20.33
C VAL A 798 -28.21 -28.10 21.44
N LYS A 799 -27.05 -28.75 21.36
CA LYS A 799 -25.98 -28.66 22.38
C LYS A 799 -25.31 -27.29 22.37
N SER A 800 -24.95 -26.77 21.20
CA SER A 800 -24.35 -25.42 21.06
C SER A 800 -25.39 -24.31 21.13
N GLY A 801 -26.65 -24.57 20.80
CA GLY A 801 -27.68 -23.55 20.64
C GLY A 801 -27.44 -22.61 19.46
N LYS A 802 -26.53 -22.96 18.53
CA LYS A 802 -26.25 -22.19 17.30
C LYS A 802 -27.50 -22.15 16.42
N MET A 803 -27.95 -20.95 16.03
CA MET A 803 -29.03 -20.81 15.05
C MET A 803 -28.58 -21.30 13.68
N ILE A 804 -29.49 -21.93 12.92
CA ILE A 804 -29.22 -22.35 11.54
C ILE A 804 -29.24 -21.09 10.65
N SER A 805 -28.12 -20.83 9.99
CA SER A 805 -27.96 -19.71 9.05
C SER A 805 -28.52 -20.03 7.66
N GLU A 806 -28.68 -19.02 6.81
CA GLU A 806 -29.07 -19.21 5.40
C GLU A 806 -28.02 -19.99 4.60
N GLU A 807 -26.74 -19.87 4.95
CA GLU A 807 -25.67 -20.66 4.31
C GLU A 807 -25.79 -22.14 4.67
N ASP A 808 -26.08 -22.44 5.94
CA ASP A 808 -26.34 -23.81 6.41
C ASP A 808 -27.53 -24.44 5.66
N VAL A 809 -28.58 -23.68 5.38
CA VAL A 809 -29.73 -24.14 4.58
C VAL A 809 -29.31 -24.47 3.15
N LYS A 810 -28.54 -23.59 2.49
CA LYS A 810 -28.03 -23.81 1.14
C LYS A 810 -27.13 -25.04 1.05
N ASP A 811 -26.25 -25.25 2.02
CA ASP A 811 -25.38 -26.43 2.05
C ASP A 811 -26.20 -27.73 2.12
N LEU A 812 -27.29 -27.74 2.91
CA LEU A 812 -28.20 -28.87 2.99
C LEU A 812 -29.05 -29.07 1.72
N GLU A 813 -29.46 -27.99 1.05
CA GLU A 813 -30.12 -28.06 -0.26
C GLU A 813 -29.20 -28.66 -1.32
N ILE A 814 -27.93 -28.27 -1.32
CA ILE A 814 -26.90 -28.87 -2.19
C ILE A 814 -26.75 -30.36 -1.88
N LEU A 815 -26.64 -30.75 -0.61
CA LEU A 815 -26.54 -32.15 -0.20
C LEU A 815 -27.81 -32.95 -0.57
N ALA A 816 -29.00 -32.38 -0.40
CA ALA A 816 -30.25 -33.02 -0.80
C ALA A 816 -30.33 -33.22 -2.32
N GLY A 817 -29.85 -32.24 -3.10
CA GLY A 817 -29.72 -32.36 -4.56
C GLY A 817 -28.73 -33.44 -4.97
N MET A 818 -27.56 -33.51 -4.32
CA MET A 818 -26.58 -34.58 -4.55
C MET A 818 -27.16 -35.95 -4.20
N CYS A 819 -27.88 -36.04 -3.08
CA CYS A 819 -28.57 -37.25 -2.65
C CYS A 819 -29.64 -37.69 -3.66
N ALA A 820 -30.44 -36.75 -4.17
CA ALA A 820 -31.44 -37.01 -5.19
C ALA A 820 -30.83 -37.57 -6.48
N VAL A 821 -29.76 -36.94 -6.99
CA VAL A 821 -29.04 -37.42 -8.18
C VAL A 821 -28.43 -38.80 -7.94
N PHE A 822 -27.87 -39.03 -6.76
CA PHE A 822 -27.33 -40.33 -6.36
C PHE A 822 -28.41 -41.42 -6.35
N ILE A 823 -29.56 -41.15 -5.74
CA ILE A 823 -30.69 -42.08 -5.67
C ILE A 823 -31.23 -42.37 -7.08
N ASP A 824 -31.46 -41.34 -7.89
CA ASP A 824 -31.98 -41.51 -9.27
C ASP A 824 -31.03 -42.35 -10.13
N ARG A 825 -29.71 -42.09 -10.04
CA ARG A 825 -28.69 -42.85 -10.77
C ARG A 825 -28.56 -44.30 -10.31
N THR A 826 -28.72 -44.56 -9.01
CA THR A 826 -28.55 -45.92 -8.44
C THR A 826 -29.87 -46.70 -8.35
N ARG A 827 -30.99 -46.07 -8.70
CA ARG A 827 -32.32 -46.68 -8.76
C ARG A 827 -32.34 -47.79 -9.80
N LEU A 828 -32.85 -48.94 -9.41
CA LEU A 828 -33.16 -50.05 -10.32
C LEU A 828 -34.63 -49.96 -10.70
N LEU A 829 -34.92 -49.93 -12.00
CA LEU A 829 -36.28 -49.94 -12.53
C LEU A 829 -36.54 -51.30 -13.18
N VAL A 830 -37.57 -52.00 -12.70
CA VAL A 830 -37.94 -53.32 -13.22
C VAL A 830 -39.35 -53.23 -13.79
N GLU A 831 -39.47 -53.52 -15.09
CA GLU A 831 -40.76 -53.51 -15.76
C GLU A 831 -41.50 -54.85 -15.62
N PRO A 832 -42.82 -54.85 -15.40
CA PRO A 832 -43.60 -56.06 -15.28
C PRO A 832 -43.87 -56.71 -16.63
N VAL A 833 -43.17 -57.82 -16.88
CA VAL A 833 -43.27 -58.56 -18.13
C VAL A 833 -43.69 -60.00 -17.87
N ALA A 834 -44.79 -60.42 -18.49
CA ALA A 834 -45.23 -61.81 -18.47
C ALA A 834 -44.54 -62.68 -19.54
N GLU A 835 -44.35 -63.96 -19.26
CA GLU A 835 -43.92 -64.94 -20.26
C GLU A 835 -45.04 -65.22 -21.28
N LYS A 836 -44.72 -65.97 -22.34
CA LYS A 836 -45.72 -66.36 -23.34
C LYS A 836 -46.76 -67.29 -22.72
N ARG A 837 -48.03 -66.90 -22.77
CA ARG A 837 -49.15 -67.65 -22.18
C ARG A 837 -49.31 -69.05 -22.80
N LEU A 838 -49.32 -70.08 -21.96
CA LEU A 838 -49.70 -71.46 -22.30
C LEU A 838 -51.23 -71.60 -22.28
N GLU A 839 -51.77 -72.47 -23.14
CA GLU A 839 -53.22 -72.76 -23.22
C GLU A 839 -53.69 -73.87 -22.26
N THR A 840 -52.78 -74.40 -21.43
CA THR A 840 -53.08 -75.41 -20.41
C THR A 840 -53.77 -74.79 -19.19
N ALA A 841 -54.39 -75.62 -18.35
CA ALA A 841 -54.87 -75.18 -17.04
C ALA A 841 -53.71 -75.06 -16.04
N PHE A 842 -53.84 -74.15 -15.06
CA PHE A 842 -52.87 -73.99 -13.97
C PHE A 842 -52.63 -75.31 -13.24
N LYS A 843 -51.36 -75.68 -13.06
CA LYS A 843 -50.96 -76.83 -12.24
C LYS A 843 -51.00 -76.48 -10.76
N TYR A 844 -50.70 -75.24 -10.41
CA TYR A 844 -50.70 -74.72 -9.05
C TYR A 844 -51.56 -73.46 -8.97
N TRP A 845 -52.49 -73.42 -8.00
CA TRP A 845 -53.31 -72.25 -7.72
C TRP A 845 -52.89 -71.63 -6.40
N LEU A 846 -52.51 -70.36 -6.44
CA LEU A 846 -52.23 -69.53 -5.28
C LEU A 846 -53.22 -68.36 -5.27
N ASN A 847 -53.85 -68.08 -4.13
CA ASN A 847 -54.62 -66.85 -3.94
C ASN A 847 -53.71 -65.63 -4.11
N THR A 848 -54.25 -64.56 -4.69
CA THR A 848 -53.60 -63.25 -4.66
C THR A 848 -53.63 -62.66 -3.24
N CYS A 849 -52.84 -61.62 -3.01
CA CYS A 849 -52.72 -60.94 -1.73
C CYS A 849 -52.17 -61.83 -0.60
N GLU A 850 -51.36 -62.86 -0.93
CA GLU A 850 -50.78 -63.78 0.04
C GLU A 850 -49.27 -63.94 -0.19
N GLY A 851 -48.55 -64.10 0.93
CA GLY A 851 -47.17 -64.55 0.95
C GLY A 851 -47.12 -66.04 1.30
N TYR A 852 -46.34 -66.81 0.55
CA TYR A 852 -46.18 -68.24 0.70
C TYR A 852 -44.76 -68.61 1.09
N LEU A 853 -44.64 -69.32 2.22
CA LEU A 853 -43.38 -69.93 2.66
C LEU A 853 -43.38 -71.39 2.22
N VAL A 854 -42.58 -71.71 1.22
CA VAL A 854 -42.54 -73.07 0.64
C VAL A 854 -41.43 -73.87 1.31
N LEU A 855 -41.78 -74.93 2.02
CA LEU A 855 -40.80 -75.76 2.73
C LEU A 855 -40.13 -76.72 1.77
N GLU A 856 -38.87 -76.45 1.44
CA GLU A 856 -38.14 -77.20 0.43
C GLU A 856 -37.28 -78.33 1.01
N LYS A 857 -37.55 -79.57 0.60
CA LYS A 857 -36.61 -80.70 0.76
C LYS A 857 -35.57 -80.78 -0.39
N ARG A 858 -35.90 -80.19 -1.55
CA ARG A 858 -35.05 -79.99 -2.75
C ARG A 858 -35.43 -78.67 -3.43
N PRO A 859 -34.49 -77.94 -4.05
CA PRO A 859 -34.63 -76.51 -4.41
C PRO A 859 -35.48 -76.18 -5.65
N GLU A 860 -36.58 -76.90 -5.90
CA GLU A 860 -37.28 -76.82 -7.19
C GLU A 860 -38.80 -76.62 -7.09
N LYS A 861 -39.41 -76.82 -5.91
CA LYS A 861 -40.89 -76.71 -5.76
C LYS A 861 -41.39 -75.27 -5.87
N SER A 862 -40.73 -74.33 -5.20
CA SER A 862 -41.12 -72.90 -5.22
C SER A 862 -41.00 -72.30 -6.62
N LEU A 863 -39.96 -72.73 -7.34
CA LEU A 863 -39.68 -72.30 -8.68
C LEU A 863 -40.63 -72.95 -9.71
N GLU A 864 -41.02 -74.22 -9.54
CA GLU A 864 -42.09 -74.83 -10.34
C GLU A 864 -43.42 -74.08 -10.21
N ILE A 865 -43.79 -73.71 -8.97
CA ILE A 865 -45.01 -72.93 -8.71
C ILE A 865 -44.90 -71.56 -9.39
N PHE A 866 -43.75 -70.88 -9.25
CA PHE A 866 -43.51 -69.60 -9.90
C PHE A 866 -43.59 -69.70 -11.44
N LEU A 867 -42.94 -70.72 -12.04
CA LEU A 867 -42.93 -70.95 -13.48
C LEU A 867 -44.33 -71.18 -14.05
N ASP A 868 -45.16 -71.97 -13.36
CA ASP A 868 -46.54 -72.21 -13.75
C ASP A 868 -47.33 -70.89 -13.80
N LEU A 869 -47.20 -70.03 -12.79
CA LEU A 869 -47.89 -68.74 -12.76
C LEU A 869 -47.44 -67.80 -13.89
N VAL A 870 -46.14 -67.64 -14.12
CA VAL A 870 -45.64 -66.69 -15.12
C VAL A 870 -45.90 -67.13 -16.55
N THR A 871 -45.88 -68.45 -16.82
CA THR A 871 -46.18 -69.03 -18.14
C THR A 871 -47.67 -69.03 -18.45
N HIS A 872 -48.56 -68.74 -17.49
CA HIS A 872 -49.99 -68.51 -17.74
C HIS A 872 -50.36 -67.02 -17.84
N GLY A 873 -49.35 -66.14 -17.96
CA GLY A 873 -49.53 -64.72 -18.30
C GLY A 873 -49.45 -63.75 -17.12
N ILE A 874 -49.06 -64.22 -15.93
CA ILE A 874 -48.83 -63.35 -14.76
C ILE A 874 -47.41 -62.76 -14.84
N PRO A 875 -47.22 -61.43 -14.75
CA PRO A 875 -45.89 -60.83 -14.65
C PRO A 875 -45.09 -61.37 -13.46
N GLY A 876 -43.88 -61.83 -13.72
CA GLY A 876 -43.00 -62.42 -12.71
C GLY A 876 -41.79 -61.56 -12.40
N PHE A 877 -41.31 -61.61 -11.17
CA PHE A 877 -40.00 -61.07 -10.80
C PHE A 877 -39.25 -62.04 -9.90
N VAL A 878 -38.02 -62.37 -10.26
CA VAL A 878 -37.18 -63.26 -9.45
C VAL A 878 -36.06 -62.47 -8.82
N VAL A 879 -35.87 -62.64 -7.52
CA VAL A 879 -34.66 -62.21 -6.82
C VAL A 879 -33.93 -63.46 -6.36
N SER A 880 -32.69 -63.66 -6.79
CA SER A 880 -31.97 -64.92 -6.56
C SER A 880 -30.48 -64.70 -6.32
N ARG A 881 -29.86 -65.61 -5.58
CA ARG A 881 -28.39 -65.70 -5.47
C ARG A 881 -27.72 -66.31 -6.69
N VAL A 882 -28.49 -66.99 -7.53
CA VAL A 882 -28.01 -67.61 -8.76
C VAL A 882 -27.87 -66.53 -9.82
N TYR A 883 -26.74 -66.56 -10.55
CA TYR A 883 -26.50 -65.61 -11.63
C TYR A 883 -27.65 -65.60 -12.66
N PRO A 884 -28.20 -64.42 -13.03
CA PRO A 884 -29.42 -64.29 -13.84
C PRO A 884 -29.45 -65.15 -15.11
N GLU A 885 -28.39 -65.12 -15.92
CA GLU A 885 -28.32 -65.91 -17.17
C GLU A 885 -28.38 -67.42 -16.92
N ARG A 886 -27.80 -67.89 -15.81
CA ARG A 886 -27.82 -69.30 -15.45
C ARG A 886 -29.23 -69.73 -15.07
N LEU A 887 -29.95 -68.89 -14.34
CA LEU A 887 -31.33 -69.14 -13.94
C LEU A 887 -32.27 -69.09 -15.16
N LYS A 888 -32.16 -68.04 -15.98
CA LYS A 888 -32.95 -67.89 -17.21
C LYS A 888 -32.78 -69.07 -18.16
N ARG A 889 -31.54 -69.54 -18.39
CA ARG A 889 -31.27 -70.72 -19.24
C ARG A 889 -31.78 -72.02 -18.65
N LYS A 890 -31.56 -72.25 -17.34
CA LYS A 890 -31.96 -73.51 -16.69
C LYS A 890 -33.49 -73.70 -16.73
N TYR A 891 -34.26 -72.61 -16.69
CA TYR A 891 -35.70 -72.65 -16.50
C TYR A 891 -36.52 -72.01 -17.63
N THR A 892 -35.86 -71.65 -18.74
CA THR A 892 -36.52 -71.07 -19.94
C THR A 892 -37.33 -69.79 -19.64
N LEU A 893 -36.87 -68.99 -18.68
CA LEU A 893 -37.42 -67.67 -18.38
C LEU A 893 -36.83 -66.64 -19.36
N ALA A 894 -37.51 -66.39 -20.48
CA ALA A 894 -37.00 -65.53 -21.55
C ALA A 894 -37.22 -64.04 -21.27
N ARG A 895 -38.34 -63.68 -20.64
CA ARG A 895 -38.77 -62.29 -20.44
C ARG A 895 -38.77 -61.87 -18.97
N THR A 896 -38.88 -62.82 -18.06
CA THR A 896 -38.99 -62.57 -16.63
C THR A 896 -37.73 -61.86 -16.12
N PRO A 897 -37.84 -60.68 -15.49
CA PRO A 897 -36.72 -60.01 -14.86
C PRO A 897 -36.15 -60.84 -13.70
N VAL A 898 -34.82 -60.86 -13.59
CA VAL A 898 -34.11 -61.57 -12.53
C VAL A 898 -33.08 -60.63 -11.91
N LEU A 899 -33.28 -60.27 -10.64
CA LEU A 899 -32.35 -59.46 -9.85
C LEU A 899 -31.38 -60.36 -9.10
N TRP A 900 -30.08 -60.07 -9.21
CA TRP A 900 -29.03 -60.90 -8.62
C TRP A 900 -28.62 -60.39 -7.23
N PHE A 901 -28.87 -61.21 -6.20
CA PHE A 901 -28.30 -60.99 -4.87
C PHE A 901 -26.80 -61.25 -4.88
N SER A 902 -26.01 -60.19 -4.99
CA SER A 902 -24.55 -60.25 -5.11
C SER A 902 -23.90 -58.96 -4.62
N ARG A 903 -22.70 -59.07 -4.03
CA ARG A 903 -21.86 -57.92 -3.68
C ARG A 903 -21.14 -57.30 -4.89
N SER A 904 -21.33 -57.84 -6.10
CA SER A 904 -20.76 -57.25 -7.33
C SER A 904 -21.52 -55.99 -7.75
N ALA A 905 -20.82 -54.94 -8.19
CA ALA A 905 -21.42 -53.70 -8.69
C ALA A 905 -21.80 -53.80 -10.19
N LYS A 906 -22.76 -54.67 -10.55
CA LYS A 906 -23.31 -54.75 -11.92
C LYS A 906 -24.69 -54.10 -11.96
N GLU A 907 -25.19 -53.76 -13.15
CA GLU A 907 -26.46 -53.05 -13.32
C GLU A 907 -27.70 -53.82 -12.82
N ASP A 908 -27.66 -55.15 -12.68
CA ASP A 908 -28.79 -55.96 -12.19
C ASP A 908 -28.50 -56.65 -10.85
N THR A 909 -27.78 -55.98 -9.95
CA THR A 909 -27.41 -56.54 -8.65
C THR A 909 -27.93 -55.74 -7.48
N ILE A 910 -28.14 -56.47 -6.38
CA ILE A 910 -28.45 -55.88 -5.10
C ILE A 910 -27.58 -56.53 -4.01
N GLY A 911 -26.96 -55.67 -3.20
CA GLY A 911 -26.18 -56.10 -2.05
C GLY A 911 -27.09 -56.70 -0.97
N PRO A 912 -26.60 -57.68 -0.18
CA PRO A 912 -27.38 -58.25 0.92
C PRO A 912 -27.69 -57.25 2.04
N ASP A 913 -26.93 -56.15 2.09
CA ASP A 913 -27.06 -55.00 3.00
C ASP A 913 -28.02 -53.91 2.51
N ASP A 914 -28.47 -53.95 1.24
CA ASP A 914 -29.30 -52.90 0.63
C ASP A 914 -30.79 -53.31 0.58
N LEU A 915 -31.35 -53.69 1.73
CA LEU A 915 -32.75 -54.10 1.85
C LEU A 915 -33.75 -52.97 1.49
N PRO A 916 -33.51 -51.69 1.80
CA PRO A 916 -34.41 -50.61 1.38
C PRO A 916 -34.53 -50.52 -0.15
N LYS A 917 -33.42 -50.67 -0.88
CA LYS A 917 -33.43 -50.73 -2.34
C LYS A 917 -34.23 -51.93 -2.85
N LEU A 918 -34.15 -53.08 -2.18
CA LEU A 918 -34.90 -54.30 -2.55
C LEU A 918 -36.41 -54.08 -2.43
N ILE A 919 -36.81 -53.57 -1.27
CA ILE A 919 -38.21 -53.25 -0.94
C ILE A 919 -38.75 -52.24 -1.95
N TYR A 920 -37.96 -51.22 -2.27
CA TYR A 920 -38.33 -50.22 -3.25
C TYR A 920 -38.53 -50.81 -4.66
N VAL A 921 -37.60 -51.63 -5.13
CA VAL A 921 -37.68 -52.25 -6.47
C VAL A 921 -38.91 -53.15 -6.58
N ILE A 922 -39.19 -53.96 -5.54
CA ILE A 922 -40.38 -54.83 -5.53
C ILE A 922 -41.67 -53.99 -5.42
N SER A 923 -41.67 -52.92 -4.63
CA SER A 923 -42.80 -51.97 -4.52
C SER A 923 -43.11 -51.29 -5.86
N ASP A 924 -42.10 -50.81 -6.58
CA ASP A 924 -42.23 -50.20 -7.92
C ASP A 924 -42.77 -51.21 -8.94
N PHE A 925 -42.21 -52.42 -8.97
CA PHE A 925 -42.64 -53.51 -9.86
C PHE A 925 -44.10 -53.91 -9.63
N THR A 926 -44.49 -54.11 -8.37
CA THR A 926 -45.84 -54.56 -8.02
C THR A 926 -46.90 -53.48 -8.29
N LYS A 927 -46.59 -52.20 -8.06
CA LYS A 927 -47.50 -51.08 -8.38
C LYS A 927 -47.85 -50.95 -9.86
N LYS A 928 -46.95 -51.36 -10.75
CA LYS A 928 -47.12 -51.25 -12.21
C LYS A 928 -47.95 -52.39 -12.83
N SER A 929 -48.43 -53.34 -12.02
CA SER A 929 -49.17 -54.53 -12.46
C SER A 929 -50.52 -54.65 -11.77
N GLU A 930 -51.54 -55.18 -12.47
CA GLU A 930 -52.83 -55.54 -11.83
C GLU A 930 -52.72 -56.76 -10.91
N GLU A 931 -51.80 -57.66 -11.24
CA GLU A 931 -51.45 -58.87 -10.48
C GLU A 931 -50.02 -59.26 -10.86
N SER A 932 -49.24 -59.77 -9.91
CA SER A 932 -47.87 -60.23 -10.19
C SER A 932 -47.41 -61.30 -9.21
N VAL A 933 -46.30 -61.98 -9.53
CA VAL A 933 -45.68 -62.97 -8.65
C VAL A 933 -44.19 -62.65 -8.47
N ILE A 934 -43.74 -62.68 -7.22
CA ILE A 934 -42.35 -62.45 -6.82
C ILE A 934 -41.80 -63.72 -6.22
N LEU A 935 -40.65 -64.18 -6.72
CA LEU A 935 -39.87 -65.26 -6.11
C LEU A 935 -38.66 -64.65 -5.40
N LEU A 936 -38.64 -64.72 -4.07
CA LEU A 936 -37.53 -64.23 -3.24
C LEU A 936 -36.64 -65.40 -2.81
N GLU A 937 -35.73 -65.80 -3.68
CA GLU A 937 -34.75 -66.86 -3.41
C GLU A 937 -33.50 -66.30 -2.71
N GLY A 938 -33.15 -66.88 -1.55
CA GLY A 938 -31.96 -66.49 -0.79
C GLY A 938 -32.22 -65.84 0.55
N LEU A 939 -33.41 -66.03 1.13
CA LEU A 939 -33.74 -65.55 2.47
C LEU A 939 -32.69 -65.97 3.51
N GLU A 940 -32.21 -67.22 3.45
CA GLU A 940 -31.23 -67.75 4.40
C GLU A 940 -29.89 -67.02 4.33
N TYR A 941 -29.51 -66.58 3.13
CA TYR A 941 -28.32 -65.80 2.92
C TYR A 941 -28.45 -64.42 3.53
N LEU A 942 -29.59 -63.76 3.33
CA LEU A 942 -29.84 -62.45 3.93
C LEU A 942 -29.76 -62.55 5.45
N VAL A 943 -30.37 -63.57 6.07
CA VAL A 943 -30.30 -63.77 7.52
C VAL A 943 -28.85 -63.92 8.00
N THR A 944 -28.04 -64.66 7.24
CA THR A 944 -26.61 -64.86 7.55
C THR A 944 -25.80 -63.57 7.41
N GLN A 945 -26.19 -62.65 6.52
CA GLN A 945 -25.41 -61.45 6.21
C GLN A 945 -25.77 -60.23 7.06
N VAL A 946 -27.05 -60.01 7.34
CA VAL A 946 -27.55 -58.80 8.02
C VAL A 946 -28.38 -59.06 9.29
N GLY A 947 -28.53 -60.34 9.66
CA GLY A 947 -29.23 -60.75 10.90
C GLY A 947 -30.72 -61.03 10.71
N PHE A 948 -31.28 -61.92 11.53
CA PHE A 948 -32.66 -62.39 11.41
C PHE A 948 -33.70 -61.28 11.60
N GLU A 949 -33.54 -60.42 12.62
CA GLU A 949 -34.52 -59.37 12.92
C GLU A 949 -34.68 -58.37 11.77
N THR A 950 -33.58 -57.93 11.17
CA THR A 950 -33.58 -57.01 10.02
C THR A 950 -34.27 -57.63 8.81
N VAL A 951 -33.97 -58.91 8.52
CA VAL A 951 -34.58 -59.64 7.41
C VAL A 951 -36.07 -59.89 7.66
N LEU A 952 -36.45 -60.23 8.89
CA LEU A 952 -37.84 -60.43 9.26
C LEU A 952 -38.67 -59.17 9.00
N LYS A 953 -38.18 -57.99 9.42
CA LYS A 953 -38.83 -56.70 9.14
C LYS A 953 -38.98 -56.46 7.64
N ALA A 954 -37.91 -56.63 6.86
CA ALA A 954 -37.95 -56.43 5.41
C ALA A 954 -38.94 -57.38 4.72
N VAL A 955 -39.01 -58.63 5.16
CA VAL A 955 -39.88 -59.65 4.59
C VAL A 955 -41.34 -59.44 4.97
N GLN A 956 -41.62 -58.97 6.20
CA GLN A 956 -42.95 -58.50 6.61
C GLN A 956 -43.41 -57.34 5.72
N GLU A 957 -42.53 -56.37 5.45
CA GLU A 957 -42.84 -55.24 4.56
C GLU A 957 -43.09 -55.69 3.11
N LEU A 958 -42.26 -56.60 2.58
CA LEU A 958 -42.48 -57.17 1.25
C LEU A 958 -43.81 -57.91 1.15
N ARG A 959 -44.19 -58.66 2.19
CA ARG A 959 -45.50 -59.31 2.25
C ARG A 959 -46.62 -58.26 2.23
N ASP A 960 -46.52 -57.22 3.05
CA ASP A 960 -47.54 -56.16 3.09
C ASP A 960 -47.69 -55.46 1.73
N ILE A 961 -46.57 -55.19 1.03
CA ILE A 961 -46.57 -54.66 -0.35
C ILE A 961 -47.33 -55.59 -1.29
N VAL A 962 -47.06 -56.89 -1.20
CA VAL A 962 -47.66 -57.91 -2.06
C VAL A 962 -49.15 -58.08 -1.77
N VAL A 963 -49.57 -57.99 -0.50
CA VAL A 963 -50.98 -57.99 -0.06
C VAL A 963 -51.73 -56.80 -0.65
N MET A 964 -51.14 -55.60 -0.60
CA MET A 964 -51.79 -54.37 -1.05
C MET A 964 -51.90 -54.27 -2.58
N ASN A 965 -50.95 -54.85 -3.33
CA ASN A 965 -50.86 -54.74 -4.79
C ASN A 965 -51.43 -55.97 -5.53
N ASN A 966 -52.25 -56.79 -4.88
CA ASN A 966 -52.85 -57.99 -5.48
C ASN A 966 -51.81 -58.96 -6.07
N SER A 967 -50.63 -59.04 -5.44
CA SER A 967 -49.51 -59.85 -5.89
C SER A 967 -49.37 -61.13 -5.05
N ARG A 968 -48.38 -61.97 -5.39
CA ARG A 968 -47.96 -63.14 -4.61
C ARG A 968 -46.47 -63.09 -4.30
N LEU A 969 -46.10 -63.42 -3.07
CA LEU A 969 -44.71 -63.55 -2.66
C LEU A 969 -44.42 -65.03 -2.41
N ILE A 970 -43.48 -65.61 -3.14
CA ILE A 970 -43.04 -66.99 -2.95
C ILE A 970 -41.65 -66.95 -2.33
N VAL A 971 -41.52 -67.50 -1.13
CA VAL A 971 -40.27 -67.54 -0.38
C VAL A 971 -39.87 -69.00 -0.17
N PRO A 972 -38.90 -69.54 -0.95
CA PRO A 972 -38.32 -70.84 -0.66
C PRO A 972 -37.58 -70.82 0.68
N PHE A 973 -37.80 -71.85 1.49
CA PHE A 973 -37.15 -71.92 2.81
C PHE A 973 -36.82 -73.35 3.25
N ARG A 974 -35.61 -73.54 3.80
CA ARG A 974 -35.20 -74.79 4.45
C ARG A 974 -35.28 -74.69 5.97
N LYS A 975 -36.11 -75.56 6.57
CA LYS A 975 -36.38 -75.59 8.01
C LYS A 975 -35.13 -75.67 8.90
N ASP A 976 -34.07 -76.34 8.43
CA ASP A 976 -32.84 -76.56 9.20
C ASP A 976 -31.95 -75.31 9.33
N THR A 977 -32.32 -74.18 8.73
CA THR A 977 -31.45 -72.99 8.61
C THR A 977 -31.68 -71.92 9.69
N LEU A 978 -32.80 -71.99 10.41
CA LEU A 978 -33.15 -71.07 11.51
C LEU A 978 -33.30 -71.85 12.81
N SER A 979 -33.12 -71.17 13.95
CA SER A 979 -33.52 -71.76 15.23
C SER A 979 -35.04 -72.02 15.26
N GLU A 980 -35.51 -72.96 16.09
CA GLU A 980 -36.96 -73.25 16.20
C GLU A 980 -37.80 -72.01 16.53
N ARG A 981 -37.22 -71.08 17.32
CA ARG A 981 -37.87 -69.83 17.69
C ARG A 981 -38.00 -68.88 16.49
N GLU A 982 -36.93 -68.67 15.74
CA GLU A 982 -36.93 -67.81 14.54
C GLU A 982 -37.84 -68.38 13.44
N TYR A 983 -37.81 -69.70 13.25
CA TYR A 983 -38.71 -70.38 12.32
C TYR A 983 -40.17 -70.19 12.72
N SER A 984 -40.53 -70.38 13.99
CA SER A 984 -41.91 -70.21 14.45
C SER A 984 -42.42 -68.77 14.28
N ILE A 985 -41.54 -67.77 14.36
CA ILE A 985 -41.89 -66.38 14.08
C ILE A 985 -42.16 -66.20 12.58
N LEU A 986 -41.26 -66.68 11.71
CA LEU A 986 -41.42 -66.58 10.26
C LEU A 986 -42.65 -67.35 9.76
N GLU A 987 -42.94 -68.53 10.33
CA GLU A 987 -44.10 -69.37 10.00
C GLU A 987 -45.43 -68.63 10.23
N ARG A 988 -45.50 -67.74 11.22
CA ARG A 988 -46.72 -66.94 11.50
C ARG A 988 -46.97 -65.84 10.48
N GLU A 989 -45.94 -65.44 9.73
CA GLU A 989 -46.03 -64.33 8.78
C GLU A 989 -46.50 -64.78 7.40
N PHE A 990 -46.46 -66.08 7.09
CA PHE A 990 -46.68 -66.65 5.75
C PHE A 990 -47.65 -67.83 5.74
N THR A 991 -48.34 -68.04 4.62
CA THR A 991 -49.04 -69.29 4.34
C THR A 991 -48.02 -70.39 3.98
N VAL A 992 -47.95 -71.46 4.77
CA VAL A 992 -46.94 -72.52 4.59
C VAL A 992 -47.40 -73.57 3.55
N LEU A 993 -46.54 -73.91 2.57
CA LEU A 993 -46.82 -74.85 1.46
C LEU A 993 -45.82 -76.00 1.29
#